data_AF-A0A1X6ND49-F1
#
_entry.id   AF-A0A1X6ND49-F1
#
_cell.length_a   1.000
_cell.length_b   1.000
_cell.length_c   1.000
_cell.angle_alpha   90.00
_cell.angle_beta   90.00
_cell.angle_gamma   90.00
#
_symmetry.space_group_name_H-M   'P 1'
#
loop_
_entity.id
_entity.type
_entity.pdbx_description
1 polymer ?
#
loop_
_entity_poly.entity_id
_entity_poly.type
_entity_poly.pdbx_seq_one_letter_code
_entity_poly.pdbx_strand_id
1 'polypeptide(L)'
;MERVQFQQEQMLAELKDLVQKGLFTQKEIKQIMQKRTAFETALVRRIPKKSDFLRYAAYEMGLEALRRKRVERLKQGPQPPSVSDFALVRRQFHIFERALKKFKNDVGLWTQYMQVAKREGARTLVGRISARALQLHPNVPALYILAAAHELEHLSPSSARALLQRGIRLNADSVEMWREYVKMELGFVESMRRRWGVLGIDVDEGTDKGKGKAREADVAGNERTAAKMGNEEIDKMEVDAKDEGEDGEAARREIMNGAIVRSVISSAVKALPQISLFTSLHELLATYPCPQSLRNALLDHLFALLHSTLPLDPSAIKLSATRALTPGLDGEALIDALKSANEQLAHAVRNRGEGHAGEALAVLYAEFVQEWCSKDIDESLKGYLITSLQLLAQRASPAPSPALLAATIRLLTSHHQALRMHLPPSGSTSEKVLRFARKHTAKDRTIARASAAVWLARLDAEWVLGSADGAQSAWDEARGAVEGEGLEHVWMWGVDRAEASDVRAEERVRILEVRALLGFTFMLGSRVRLAGLTRSREFAAKSTSTVPPAVVAVVDARAARVRHIAQGYLPSARVWQGVFAQEAAAAEQMAARSAPDALDRVLATVYEQWRQKDGVGATVEWARWLLAHGRALEAKDVVLRAGSWLASGDAREVERRWKMVVDAPESEE
;
A
#
# COMPACT_ATOMS: atom_id res chain seq x y z
N MET A 1 28.06 34.57 17.80
CA MET A 1 28.51 35.55 16.79
C MET A 1 29.86 35.15 16.19
N GLU A 2 30.88 34.86 17.01
CA GLU A 2 32.24 34.48 16.57
C GLU A 2 32.28 33.33 15.54
N ARG A 3 31.48 32.26 15.74
CA ARG A 3 31.44 31.13 14.77
C ARG A 3 30.92 31.52 13.39
N VAL A 4 30.04 32.52 13.31
CA VAL A 4 29.50 33.02 12.03
C VAL A 4 30.54 33.89 11.33
N GLN A 5 31.23 34.75 12.09
CA GLN A 5 32.31 35.60 11.57
C GLN A 5 33.47 34.76 11.01
N PHE A 6 33.89 33.72 11.75
CA PHE A 6 34.91 32.79 11.26
C PHE A 6 34.53 32.13 9.93
N GLN A 7 33.28 31.69 9.78
CA GLN A 7 32.81 31.10 8.52
C GLN A 7 32.78 32.14 7.39
N GLN A 8 32.44 33.39 7.70
CA GLN A 8 32.44 34.49 6.72
C GLN A 8 33.84 34.81 6.20
N GLU A 9 34.83 34.85 7.09
CA GLU A 9 36.23 35.12 6.74
C GLU A 9 36.78 34.07 5.77
N GLN A 10 36.45 32.79 5.98
CA GLN A 10 36.84 31.70 5.07
C GLN A 10 36.24 31.83 3.66
N MET A 11 35.17 32.61 3.47
CA MET A 11 34.54 32.80 2.15
C MET A 11 35.09 34.00 1.38
N LEU A 12 35.93 34.85 1.99
CA LEU A 12 36.36 36.09 1.34
C LEU A 12 37.25 35.84 0.13
N ALA A 13 38.13 34.84 0.19
CA ALA A 13 39.04 34.49 -0.90
C ALA A 13 38.26 34.01 -2.14
N GLU A 14 37.28 33.11 -1.96
CA GLU A 14 36.45 32.59 -3.07
C GLU A 14 35.59 33.69 -3.70
N LEU A 15 35.04 34.62 -2.90
CA LEU A 15 34.22 35.71 -3.42
C LEU A 15 35.05 36.74 -4.20
N LYS A 16 36.26 37.08 -3.74
CA LYS A 16 37.17 37.97 -4.46
C LYS A 16 37.54 37.40 -5.83
N ASP A 17 37.87 36.12 -5.89
CA ASP A 17 38.20 35.41 -7.14
C ASP A 17 37.01 35.38 -8.12
N LEU A 18 35.77 35.19 -7.63
CA LEU A 18 34.56 35.26 -8.46
C LEU A 18 34.33 36.65 -9.11
N VAL A 19 34.72 37.74 -8.44
CA VAL A 19 34.70 39.09 -9.06
C VAL A 19 35.81 39.22 -10.09
N GLN A 20 37.03 38.80 -9.75
CA GLN A 20 38.20 38.95 -10.61
C GLN A 20 38.00 38.24 -11.95
N LYS A 21 37.36 37.06 -11.94
CA LYS A 21 36.96 36.34 -13.16
C LYS A 21 35.79 36.96 -13.93
N GLY A 22 35.16 38.01 -13.39
CA GLY A 22 33.98 38.65 -13.99
C GLY A 22 32.72 37.78 -13.98
N LEU A 23 32.70 36.70 -13.19
CA LEU A 23 31.55 35.80 -13.10
C LEU A 23 30.40 36.42 -12.30
N PHE A 24 30.71 37.26 -11.32
CA PHE A 24 29.72 37.97 -10.51
C PHE A 24 30.10 39.43 -10.33
N THR A 25 29.10 40.29 -10.27
CA THR A 25 29.31 41.72 -9.96
C THR A 25 29.45 41.94 -8.44
N GLN A 26 30.07 43.04 -8.04
CA GLN A 26 30.20 43.41 -6.62
C GLN A 26 28.84 43.51 -5.90
N LYS A 27 27.80 43.98 -6.61
CA LYS A 27 26.43 44.07 -6.06
C LYS A 27 25.85 42.68 -5.76
N GLU A 28 26.03 41.74 -6.69
CA GLU A 28 25.58 40.35 -6.52
C GLU A 28 26.33 39.65 -5.38
N ILE A 29 27.64 39.86 -5.27
CA ILE A 29 28.43 39.28 -4.16
C ILE A 29 27.98 39.81 -2.81
N LYS A 30 27.65 41.10 -2.71
CA LYS A 30 27.06 41.65 -1.48
C LYS A 30 25.76 40.93 -1.10
N GLN A 31 24.91 40.61 -2.08
CA GLN A 31 23.68 39.84 -1.85
C GLN A 31 23.98 38.38 -1.45
N ILE A 32 24.95 37.73 -2.10
CA ILE A 32 25.39 36.37 -1.75
C ILE A 32 25.90 36.34 -0.31
N MET A 33 26.73 37.31 0.07
CA MET A 33 27.27 37.43 1.42
C MET A 33 26.16 37.65 2.46
N GLN A 34 25.18 38.50 2.17
CA GLN A 34 24.01 38.70 3.04
C GLN A 34 23.19 37.41 3.20
N LYS A 35 22.88 36.71 2.09
CA LYS A 35 22.13 35.44 2.12
C LYS A 35 22.87 34.36 2.90
N ARG A 36 24.18 34.17 2.66
CA ARG A 36 25.01 33.23 3.42
C ARG A 36 25.06 33.56 4.91
N THR A 37 25.15 34.83 5.26
CA THR A 37 25.12 35.29 6.66
C THR A 37 23.80 34.92 7.34
N ALA A 38 22.68 35.12 6.65
CA ALA A 38 21.36 34.73 7.17
C ALA A 38 21.27 33.20 7.39
N PHE A 39 21.78 32.41 6.44
CA PHE A 39 21.83 30.95 6.60
C PHE A 39 22.75 30.51 7.74
N GLU A 40 23.97 31.05 7.85
CA GLU A 40 24.89 30.70 8.92
C GLU A 40 24.35 31.08 10.30
N THR A 41 23.65 32.22 10.39
CA THR A 41 22.95 32.61 11.63
C THR A 41 21.84 31.62 11.97
N ALA A 42 21.05 31.17 10.98
CA ALA A 42 20.01 30.17 11.18
C ALA A 42 20.55 28.80 11.60
N LEU A 43 21.78 28.44 11.18
CA LEU A 43 22.43 27.19 11.55
C LEU A 43 22.99 27.16 12.99
N VAL A 44 23.33 28.33 13.56
CA VAL A 44 23.96 28.45 14.89
C VAL A 44 22.95 28.52 16.04
N ARG A 45 21.65 28.46 15.76
CA ARG A 45 20.61 28.44 16.80
C ARG A 45 20.77 27.29 17.81
N ARG A 46 20.18 27.47 19.00
CA ARG A 46 20.22 26.48 20.10
C ARG A 46 19.67 25.10 19.70
N ILE A 47 18.53 25.06 19.02
CA ILE A 47 17.90 23.81 18.57
C ILE A 47 18.07 23.71 17.05
N PRO A 48 18.98 22.90 16.53
CA PRO A 48 19.14 22.75 15.09
C PRO A 48 17.87 22.12 14.49
N LYS A 49 17.40 22.63 13.34
CA LYS A 49 16.39 22.00 12.48
C LYS A 49 17.03 21.64 11.14
N LYS A 50 16.71 20.46 10.66
CA LYS A 50 17.19 19.89 9.39
C LYS A 50 16.87 20.78 8.19
N SER A 51 15.68 21.39 8.17
CA SER A 51 15.21 22.25 7.07
C SER A 51 16.20 23.34 6.69
N ASP A 52 16.93 23.89 7.65
CA ASP A 52 17.78 25.06 7.39
C ASP A 52 19.10 24.66 6.77
N PHE A 53 19.63 23.47 7.11
CA PHE A 53 20.76 22.87 6.40
C PHE A 53 20.39 22.56 4.94
N LEU A 54 19.21 21.97 4.72
CA LEU A 54 18.75 21.60 3.38
C LEU A 54 18.48 22.85 2.51
N ARG A 55 17.84 23.88 3.05
CA ARG A 55 17.65 25.16 2.36
C ARG A 55 18.98 25.82 2.01
N TYR A 56 19.95 25.76 2.92
CA TYR A 56 21.26 26.34 2.65
C TYR A 56 22.03 25.55 1.57
N ALA A 57 22.03 24.22 1.66
CA ALA A 57 22.64 23.37 0.63
C ALA A 57 21.99 23.60 -0.74
N ALA A 58 20.66 23.67 -0.82
CA ALA A 58 19.92 23.96 -2.05
C ALA A 58 20.29 25.32 -2.65
N TYR A 59 20.46 26.35 -1.80
CA TYR A 59 20.93 27.65 -2.24
C TYR A 59 22.34 27.59 -2.86
N GLU A 60 23.30 26.92 -2.20
CA GLU A 60 24.67 26.77 -2.72
C GLU A 60 24.73 25.91 -3.99
N MET A 61 23.87 24.90 -4.11
CA MET A 61 23.72 24.12 -5.35
C MET A 61 23.19 25.00 -6.50
N GLY A 62 22.22 25.87 -6.22
CA GLY A 62 21.71 26.84 -7.18
C GLY A 62 22.78 27.86 -7.61
N LEU A 63 23.63 28.30 -6.67
CA LEU A 63 24.73 29.22 -6.95
C LEU A 63 25.81 28.59 -7.84
N GLU A 64 26.16 27.33 -7.59
CA GLU A 64 27.09 26.58 -8.44
C GLU A 64 26.54 26.34 -9.84
N ALA A 65 25.26 26.00 -9.97
CA ALA A 65 24.59 25.89 -11.27
C ALA A 65 24.60 27.22 -12.04
N LEU A 66 24.39 28.34 -11.35
CA LEU A 66 24.49 29.67 -11.95
C LEU A 66 25.92 29.98 -12.39
N ARG A 67 26.93 29.67 -11.56
CA ARG A 67 28.34 29.84 -11.91
C ARG A 67 28.68 29.09 -13.19
N ARG A 68 28.31 27.80 -13.31
CA ARG A 68 28.55 26.98 -14.51
C ARG A 68 27.95 27.60 -15.77
N LYS A 69 26.68 28.02 -15.73
CA LYS A 69 26.02 28.69 -16.85
C LYS A 69 26.71 30.00 -17.26
N ARG A 70 27.22 30.76 -16.29
CA ARG A 70 27.95 32.01 -16.58
C ARG A 70 29.31 31.76 -17.22
N VAL A 71 30.03 30.75 -16.73
CA VAL A 71 31.31 30.29 -17.33
C VAL A 71 31.07 29.87 -18.79
N GLU A 72 30.06 29.04 -19.05
CA GLU A 72 29.69 28.61 -20.41
C GLU A 72 29.34 29.79 -21.32
N ARG A 73 28.56 30.75 -20.81
CA ARG A 73 28.15 31.94 -21.58
C ARG A 73 29.30 32.87 -21.91
N LEU A 74 30.23 33.06 -20.97
CA LEU A 74 31.36 33.98 -21.15
C LEU A 74 32.38 33.44 -22.17
N LYS A 75 32.36 32.14 -22.50
CA LYS A 75 33.26 31.47 -23.46
C LYS A 75 34.72 31.89 -23.31
N GLN A 76 35.13 32.23 -22.08
CA GLN A 76 36.53 32.43 -21.78
C GLN A 76 37.21 31.08 -22.05
N GLY A 77 38.23 31.06 -22.90
CA GLY A 77 39.00 29.84 -23.18
C GLY A 77 39.53 29.22 -21.88
N PRO A 78 40.06 27.98 -21.91
CA PRO A 78 40.45 27.22 -20.72
C PRO A 78 41.31 28.08 -19.77
N GLN A 79 40.71 28.55 -18.68
CA GLN A 79 41.41 29.29 -17.65
C GLN A 79 42.06 28.30 -16.68
N PRO A 80 43.22 28.63 -16.08
CA PRO A 80 43.80 27.81 -15.03
C PRO A 80 42.78 27.64 -13.88
N PRO A 81 42.70 26.45 -13.28
CA PRO A 81 41.78 26.20 -12.17
C PRO A 81 42.11 27.14 -11.02
N SER A 82 41.10 27.86 -10.53
CA SER A 82 41.21 28.77 -9.39
C SER A 82 40.36 28.29 -8.21
N VAL A 83 40.52 28.95 -7.07
CA VAL A 83 39.84 28.62 -5.81
C VAL A 83 38.31 28.62 -5.97
N SER A 84 37.76 29.58 -6.72
CA SER A 84 36.30 29.67 -6.93
C SER A 84 35.69 28.49 -7.69
N ASP A 85 36.49 27.71 -8.43
CA ASP A 85 35.97 26.61 -9.25
C ASP A 85 35.53 25.41 -8.39
N PHE A 86 36.15 25.25 -7.22
CA PHE A 86 35.86 24.15 -6.29
C PHE A 86 35.19 24.61 -4.99
N ALA A 87 35.27 25.91 -4.66
CA ALA A 87 34.82 26.45 -3.38
C ALA A 87 33.32 26.21 -3.11
N LEU A 88 32.45 26.45 -4.09
CA LEU A 88 30.99 26.27 -3.94
C LEU A 88 30.62 24.81 -3.69
N VAL A 89 31.22 23.88 -4.43
CA VAL A 89 31.02 22.43 -4.24
C VAL A 89 31.53 21.98 -2.87
N ARG A 90 32.74 22.43 -2.47
CA ARG A 90 33.30 22.13 -1.14
C ARG A 90 32.39 22.63 -0.02
N ARG A 91 31.77 23.79 -0.20
CA ARG A 91 30.81 24.36 0.76
C ARG A 91 29.55 23.51 0.86
N GLN A 92 29.00 23.03 -0.25
CA GLN A 92 27.88 22.08 -0.23
C GLN A 92 28.21 20.87 0.65
N PHE A 93 29.37 20.24 0.44
CA PHE A 93 29.81 19.10 1.25
C PHE A 93 30.00 19.46 2.72
N HIS A 94 30.56 20.63 3.02
CA HIS A 94 30.73 21.09 4.41
C HIS A 94 29.39 21.29 5.13
N ILE A 95 28.37 21.80 4.44
CA ILE A 95 27.01 21.95 4.98
C ILE A 95 26.43 20.58 5.32
N PHE A 96 26.55 19.60 4.42
CA PHE A 96 26.08 18.23 4.67
C PHE A 96 26.84 17.56 5.84
N GLU A 97 28.17 17.69 5.91
CA GLU A 97 28.94 17.17 7.05
C GLU A 97 28.53 17.79 8.38
N ARG A 98 28.24 19.10 8.41
CA ARG A 98 27.70 19.77 9.61
C ARG A 98 26.29 19.26 9.94
N ALA A 99 25.45 19.02 8.93
CA ALA A 99 24.12 18.49 9.11
C ALA A 99 24.17 17.07 9.69
N LEU A 100 25.02 16.19 9.16
CA LEU A 100 25.19 14.81 9.62
C LEU A 100 25.78 14.72 11.02
N LYS A 101 26.64 15.66 11.43
CA LYS A 101 27.09 15.76 12.83
C LYS A 101 25.93 15.99 13.82
N LYS A 102 24.84 16.62 13.38
CA LYS A 102 23.65 16.90 14.21
C LYS A 102 22.54 15.86 14.03
N PHE A 103 22.31 15.39 12.81
CA PHE A 103 21.20 14.51 12.43
C PHE A 103 21.71 13.17 11.89
N LYS A 104 22.63 12.52 12.60
CA LYS A 104 23.26 11.26 12.18
C LYS A 104 22.28 10.10 11.98
N ASN A 105 21.12 10.14 12.62
CA ASN A 105 20.11 9.08 12.55
C ASN A 105 19.21 9.18 11.30
N ASP A 106 19.26 10.29 10.56
CA ASP A 106 18.41 10.50 9.39
C ASP A 106 19.03 9.86 8.14
N VAL A 107 18.54 8.67 7.78
CA VAL A 107 18.97 7.93 6.58
C VAL A 107 18.74 8.75 5.31
N GLY A 108 17.65 9.51 5.22
CA GLY A 108 17.35 10.34 4.05
C GLY A 108 18.42 11.42 3.83
N LEU A 109 18.98 11.98 4.91
CA LEU A 109 20.07 12.95 4.82
C LEU A 109 21.38 12.32 4.30
N TRP A 110 21.68 11.09 4.70
CA TRP A 110 22.81 10.34 4.14
C TRP A 110 22.64 10.08 2.64
N THR A 111 21.46 9.62 2.22
CA THR A 111 21.12 9.40 0.80
C THR A 111 21.26 10.68 -0.02
N GLN A 112 20.74 11.81 0.47
CA GLN A 112 20.88 13.10 -0.22
C GLN A 112 22.35 13.53 -0.33
N TYR A 113 23.15 13.35 0.73
CA TYR A 113 24.57 13.70 0.67
C TYR A 113 25.33 12.85 -0.35
N MET A 114 25.07 11.54 -0.39
CA MET A 114 25.65 10.63 -1.38
C MET A 114 25.26 11.03 -2.82
N GLN A 115 23.99 11.37 -3.06
CA GLN A 115 23.52 11.82 -4.37
C GLN A 115 24.20 13.11 -4.83
N VAL A 116 24.36 14.08 -3.93
CA VAL A 116 25.08 15.33 -4.24
C VAL A 116 26.55 15.03 -4.55
N ALA A 117 27.23 14.25 -3.70
CA ALA A 117 28.64 13.89 -3.94
C ALA A 117 28.82 13.14 -5.28
N LYS A 118 27.88 12.26 -5.64
CA LYS A 118 27.86 11.56 -6.92
C LYS A 118 27.67 12.51 -8.10
N ARG A 119 26.71 13.44 -8.03
CA ARG A 119 26.48 14.45 -9.09
C ARG A 119 27.71 15.33 -9.34
N GLU A 120 28.43 15.67 -8.28
CA GLU A 120 29.65 16.47 -8.38
C GLU A 120 30.91 15.64 -8.74
N GLY A 121 30.75 14.34 -9.05
CA GLY A 121 31.85 13.46 -9.47
C GLY A 121 32.82 13.05 -8.35
N ALA A 122 32.47 13.26 -7.08
CA ALA A 122 33.33 13.01 -5.93
C ALA A 122 33.32 11.52 -5.50
N ARG A 123 33.80 10.61 -6.36
CA ARG A 123 33.77 9.15 -6.16
C ARG A 123 34.31 8.69 -4.79
N THR A 124 35.52 9.11 -4.43
CA THR A 124 36.16 8.69 -3.16
C THR A 124 35.42 9.21 -1.94
N LEU A 125 34.69 10.32 -2.08
CA LEU A 125 33.85 10.85 -1.02
C LEU A 125 32.57 10.01 -0.88
N VAL A 126 31.92 9.62 -1.97
CA VAL A 126 30.74 8.74 -1.93
C VAL A 126 31.06 7.44 -1.20
N GLY A 127 32.14 6.74 -1.55
CA GLY A 127 32.55 5.51 -0.86
C GLY A 127 32.78 5.71 0.65
N ARG A 128 33.40 6.82 1.06
CA ARG A 128 33.59 7.16 2.49
C ARG A 128 32.28 7.47 3.21
N ILE A 129 31.36 8.18 2.55
CA ILE A 129 30.03 8.48 3.11
C ILE A 129 29.25 7.18 3.26
N SER A 130 29.23 6.33 2.24
CA SER A 130 28.58 5.01 2.26
C SER A 130 29.10 4.15 3.40
N ALA A 131 30.42 4.04 3.56
CA ALA A 131 31.03 3.28 4.65
C ALA A 131 30.62 3.81 6.05
N ARG A 132 30.62 5.13 6.25
CA ARG A 132 30.17 5.76 7.51
C ARG A 132 28.67 5.56 7.74
N ALA A 133 27.85 5.67 6.70
CA ALA A 133 26.41 5.46 6.78
C ALA A 133 26.09 4.01 7.20
N LEU A 134 26.74 3.03 6.56
CA LEU A 134 26.56 1.60 6.85
C LEU A 134 27.04 1.21 8.27
N GLN A 135 28.06 1.89 8.81
CA GLN A 135 28.49 1.68 10.20
C GLN A 135 27.43 2.13 11.21
N LEU A 136 26.71 3.21 10.92
CA LEU A 136 25.68 3.76 11.81
C LEU A 136 24.30 3.10 11.59
N HIS A 137 24.05 2.62 10.37
CA HIS A 137 22.75 2.10 9.91
C HIS A 137 22.89 0.71 9.24
N PRO A 138 23.37 -0.31 9.97
CA PRO A 138 23.60 -1.65 9.41
C PRO A 138 22.30 -2.39 9.04
N ASN A 139 21.16 -2.01 9.61
CA ASN A 139 19.89 -2.69 9.39
C ASN A 139 19.04 -2.04 8.28
N VAL A 140 19.66 -1.23 7.41
CA VAL A 140 18.96 -0.50 6.35
C VAL A 140 19.42 -1.04 4.99
N PRO A 141 18.67 -2.00 4.40
CA PRO A 141 18.91 -2.56 3.07
C PRO A 141 19.26 -1.55 1.98
N ALA A 142 18.49 -0.46 1.89
CA ALA A 142 18.63 0.55 0.85
C ALA A 142 20.04 1.18 0.79
N LEU A 143 20.75 1.29 1.91
CA LEU A 143 22.12 1.83 1.95
C LEU A 143 23.13 0.86 1.32
N TYR A 144 22.95 -0.44 1.52
CA TYR A 144 23.80 -1.46 0.89
C TYR A 144 23.58 -1.50 -0.61
N ILE A 145 22.32 -1.45 -1.05
CA ILE A 145 21.95 -1.42 -2.47
C ILE A 145 22.56 -0.18 -3.13
N LEU A 146 22.42 1.00 -2.52
CA LEU A 146 22.98 2.25 -3.06
C LEU A 146 24.51 2.21 -3.14
N ALA A 147 25.17 1.69 -2.09
CA ALA A 147 26.62 1.54 -2.06
C ALA A 147 27.12 0.55 -3.12
N ALA A 148 26.45 -0.60 -3.26
CA ALA A 148 26.79 -1.59 -4.27
C ALA A 148 26.57 -1.06 -5.70
N ALA A 149 25.48 -0.33 -5.94
CA ALA A 149 25.23 0.32 -7.22
C ALA A 149 26.33 1.32 -7.59
N HIS A 150 26.85 2.08 -6.63
CA HIS A 150 27.97 2.99 -6.84
C HIS A 150 29.28 2.27 -7.20
N GLU A 151 29.57 1.13 -6.56
CA GLU A 151 30.74 0.31 -6.91
C GLU A 151 30.59 -0.30 -8.32
N LEU A 152 29.39 -0.77 -8.69
CA LEU A 152 29.14 -1.30 -10.04
C LEU A 152 29.32 -0.26 -11.15
N GLU A 153 28.85 0.98 -10.95
CA GLU A 153 29.09 2.10 -11.88
C GLU A 153 30.58 2.42 -12.08
N HIS A 154 31.43 1.90 -11.19
CA HIS A 154 32.85 2.12 -11.20
C HIS A 154 33.67 0.86 -11.43
N LEU A 155 33.03 -0.15 -12.04
CA LEU A 155 33.64 -1.38 -12.52
C LEU A 155 34.30 -2.22 -11.41
N SER A 156 33.78 -2.18 -10.19
CA SER A 156 34.23 -3.01 -9.06
C SER A 156 33.17 -4.05 -8.63
N PRO A 157 32.85 -5.06 -9.47
CA PRO A 157 31.84 -6.07 -9.16
C PRO A 157 32.13 -6.86 -7.87
N SER A 158 33.41 -7.17 -7.58
CA SER A 158 33.78 -7.86 -6.34
C SER A 158 33.49 -7.02 -5.08
N SER A 159 33.67 -5.69 -5.15
CA SER A 159 33.32 -4.80 -4.04
C SER A 159 31.82 -4.69 -3.85
N ALA A 160 31.06 -4.59 -4.94
CA ALA A 160 29.60 -4.61 -4.91
C ALA A 160 29.06 -5.93 -4.32
N ARG A 161 29.61 -7.07 -4.74
CA ARG A 161 29.30 -8.41 -4.20
C ARG A 161 29.57 -8.48 -2.70
N ALA A 162 30.75 -8.04 -2.24
CA ALA A 162 31.10 -8.03 -0.83
C ALA A 162 30.15 -7.16 0.01
N LEU A 163 29.73 -6.00 -0.51
CA LEU A 163 28.74 -5.13 0.15
C LEU A 163 27.37 -5.79 0.25
N LEU A 164 26.84 -6.35 -0.85
CA LEU A 164 25.53 -7.00 -0.86
C LEU A 164 25.51 -8.24 0.04
N GLN A 165 26.53 -9.10 -0.02
CA GLN A 165 26.65 -10.26 0.86
C GLN A 165 26.77 -9.84 2.33
N ARG A 166 27.49 -8.76 2.66
CA ARG A 166 27.52 -8.19 4.01
C ARG A 166 26.14 -7.72 4.44
N GLY A 167 25.41 -7.03 3.57
CA GLY A 167 24.05 -6.57 3.83
C GLY A 167 23.09 -7.73 4.07
N ILE A 168 23.17 -8.80 3.28
CA ILE A 168 22.36 -10.02 3.42
C ILE A 168 22.67 -10.76 4.72
N ARG A 169 23.92 -10.77 5.19
CA ARG A 169 24.26 -11.35 6.51
C ARG A 169 23.54 -10.66 7.66
N LEU A 170 23.21 -9.38 7.53
CA LEU A 170 22.56 -8.57 8.56
C LEU A 170 21.04 -8.45 8.34
N ASN A 171 20.61 -8.44 7.08
CA ASN A 171 19.23 -8.21 6.64
C ASN A 171 18.78 -9.35 5.70
N ALA A 172 18.83 -10.59 6.20
CA ALA A 172 18.50 -11.78 5.42
C ALA A 172 17.01 -11.87 5.05
N ASP A 173 16.18 -11.11 5.77
CA ASP A 173 14.73 -10.99 5.62
C ASP A 173 14.30 -10.00 4.52
N SER A 174 15.24 -9.23 3.97
CA SER A 174 14.93 -8.23 2.94
C SER A 174 14.87 -8.85 1.55
N VAL A 175 13.67 -8.91 0.96
CA VAL A 175 13.46 -9.32 -0.44
C VAL A 175 14.24 -8.44 -1.42
N GLU A 176 14.28 -7.12 -1.17
CA GLU A 176 14.99 -6.16 -2.02
C GLU A 176 16.49 -6.44 -2.10
N MET A 177 17.13 -6.83 -0.98
CA MET A 177 18.55 -7.21 -0.96
C MET A 177 18.83 -8.42 -1.84
N TRP A 178 18.01 -9.46 -1.72
CA TRP A 178 18.15 -10.67 -2.52
C TRP A 178 17.88 -10.40 -4.00
N ARG A 179 16.85 -9.60 -4.32
CA ARG A 179 16.54 -9.17 -5.69
C ARG A 179 17.72 -8.45 -6.33
N GLU A 180 18.30 -7.45 -5.65
CA GLU A 180 19.43 -6.69 -6.18
C GLU A 180 20.71 -7.52 -6.24
N TYR A 181 20.90 -8.49 -5.34
CA TYR A 181 22.03 -9.41 -5.42
C TYR A 181 21.94 -10.35 -6.63
N VAL A 182 20.76 -10.95 -6.88
CA VAL A 182 20.51 -11.75 -8.10
C VAL A 182 20.71 -10.90 -9.36
N LYS A 183 20.20 -9.66 -9.38
CA LYS A 183 20.36 -8.73 -10.50
C LYS A 183 21.82 -8.38 -10.78
N MET A 184 22.62 -8.19 -9.73
CA MET A 184 24.06 -7.94 -9.88
C MET A 184 24.77 -9.14 -10.50
N GLU A 185 24.50 -10.37 -10.04
CA GLU A 185 25.12 -11.57 -10.61
C GLU A 185 24.65 -11.85 -12.05
N LEU A 186 23.40 -11.54 -12.40
CA LEU A 186 22.94 -11.56 -13.79
C LEU A 186 23.72 -10.55 -14.66
N GLY A 187 23.99 -9.36 -14.13
CA GLY A 187 24.85 -8.37 -14.77
C GLY A 187 26.28 -8.83 -14.95
N PHE A 188 26.82 -9.57 -13.98
CA PHE A 188 28.15 -10.17 -14.06
C PHE A 188 28.23 -11.22 -15.19
N VAL A 189 27.27 -12.15 -15.25
CA VAL A 189 27.19 -13.18 -16.31
C VAL A 189 27.08 -12.53 -17.70
N GLU A 190 26.23 -11.52 -17.84
CA GLU A 190 26.06 -10.79 -19.10
C GLU A 190 27.33 -10.02 -19.49
N SER A 191 28.03 -9.41 -18.52
CA SER A 191 29.32 -8.76 -18.78
C SER A 191 30.39 -9.76 -19.25
N MET A 192 30.42 -10.97 -18.68
CA MET A 192 31.35 -12.01 -19.12
C MET A 192 31.01 -12.50 -20.52
N ARG A 193 29.71 -12.69 -20.83
CA ARG A 193 29.24 -13.11 -22.16
C ARG A 193 29.71 -12.16 -23.25
N ARG A 194 29.51 -10.85 -23.04
CA ARG A 194 29.95 -9.82 -23.98
C ARG A 194 31.46 -9.79 -24.14
N ARG A 195 32.20 -9.93 -23.03
CA ARG A 195 33.66 -9.92 -23.05
C ARG A 195 34.23 -11.11 -23.80
N TRP A 196 33.72 -12.32 -23.54
CA TRP A 196 34.16 -13.53 -24.23
C TRP A 196 33.74 -13.55 -25.69
N GLY A 197 32.56 -13.02 -26.04
CA GLY A 197 32.17 -12.82 -27.43
C GLY A 197 33.11 -11.87 -28.19
N VAL A 198 33.56 -10.78 -27.57
CA VAL A 198 34.57 -9.88 -28.17
C VAL A 198 35.94 -10.55 -28.32
N LEU A 199 36.29 -11.45 -27.40
CA LEU A 199 37.53 -12.23 -27.46
C LEU A 199 37.44 -13.42 -28.43
N GLY A 200 36.28 -13.67 -29.06
CA GLY A 200 36.07 -14.80 -29.98
C GLY A 200 36.02 -16.16 -29.28
N ILE A 201 35.72 -16.20 -27.99
CA ILE A 201 35.54 -17.45 -27.23
C ILE A 201 34.07 -17.86 -27.35
N ASP A 202 33.77 -18.72 -28.32
CA ASP A 202 32.44 -19.31 -28.49
C ASP A 202 32.24 -20.44 -27.48
N VAL A 203 31.52 -20.14 -26.40
CA VAL A 203 31.18 -21.11 -25.35
C VAL A 203 29.99 -22.01 -25.76
N ASP A 204 29.39 -21.76 -26.93
CA ASP A 204 28.20 -22.47 -27.43
C ASP A 204 28.51 -23.65 -28.40
N GLU A 205 29.74 -23.85 -28.87
CA GLU A 205 30.08 -25.01 -29.73
C GLU A 205 30.52 -26.23 -28.92
N GLY A 206 29.53 -26.94 -28.36
CA GLY A 206 29.68 -28.35 -28.05
C GLY A 206 29.74 -29.16 -29.34
N THR A 207 30.93 -29.33 -29.93
CA THR A 207 31.14 -30.38 -30.92
C THR A 207 31.13 -31.73 -30.21
N ASP A 208 30.00 -32.41 -30.35
CA ASP A 208 29.85 -33.86 -30.22
C ASP A 208 30.79 -34.56 -31.23
N LYS A 209 32.07 -34.73 -30.87
CA LYS A 209 33.01 -35.65 -31.53
C LYS A 209 33.99 -36.28 -30.54
N GLY A 210 33.52 -37.37 -29.92
CA GLY A 210 34.25 -38.64 -29.87
C GLY A 210 35.42 -38.78 -28.88
N LYS A 211 35.21 -39.54 -27.81
CA LYS A 211 35.59 -40.97 -27.72
C LYS A 211 35.35 -41.46 -26.30
N GLY A 212 34.59 -42.54 -26.18
CA GLY A 212 34.37 -43.24 -24.93
C GLY A 212 35.69 -43.65 -24.29
N LYS A 213 35.87 -43.23 -23.04
CA LYS A 213 36.61 -43.99 -22.05
C LYS A 213 35.86 -43.88 -20.74
N ALA A 214 35.03 -44.89 -20.49
CA ALA A 214 34.47 -45.14 -19.18
C ALA A 214 35.63 -45.22 -18.18
N ARG A 215 35.70 -44.24 -17.28
CA ARG A 215 36.31 -44.43 -15.97
C ARG A 215 35.15 -44.45 -14.98
N GLU A 216 34.82 -45.66 -14.54
CA GLU A 216 34.14 -45.88 -13.27
C GLU A 216 34.89 -45.11 -12.19
N ALA A 217 34.22 -44.12 -11.61
CA ALA A 217 34.59 -43.52 -10.35
C ALA A 217 33.32 -43.54 -9.49
N ASP A 218 33.25 -44.58 -8.67
CA ASP A 218 32.48 -44.76 -7.45
C ASP A 218 31.25 -43.87 -7.24
N VAL A 219 30.10 -44.51 -7.42
CA VAL A 219 28.82 -44.15 -6.81
C VAL A 219 28.96 -44.36 -5.30
N ALA A 220 29.53 -43.38 -4.61
CA ALA A 220 29.42 -43.24 -3.16
C ALA A 220 28.97 -41.81 -2.86
N GLY A 221 27.82 -41.71 -2.18
CA GLY A 221 27.05 -40.50 -2.03
C GLY A 221 27.89 -39.32 -1.54
N ASN A 222 27.88 -38.26 -2.34
CA ASN A 222 28.14 -36.93 -1.83
C ASN A 222 26.98 -36.06 -2.32
N GLU A 223 25.86 -36.12 -1.59
CA GLU A 223 24.97 -34.97 -1.48
C GLU A 223 25.83 -33.80 -1.03
N ARG A 224 26.43 -33.07 -1.98
CA ARG A 224 26.86 -31.70 -1.74
C ARG A 224 25.58 -30.93 -1.50
N THR A 225 25.12 -30.96 -0.26
CA THR A 225 24.20 -29.98 0.31
C THR A 225 24.55 -28.65 -0.30
N ALA A 226 23.64 -28.03 -1.05
CA ALA A 226 23.87 -26.77 -1.76
C ALA A 226 24.44 -25.73 -0.78
N ALA A 227 25.77 -25.71 -0.72
CA ALA A 227 26.56 -24.95 0.21
C ALA A 227 26.75 -23.58 -0.44
N LYS A 228 26.51 -22.57 0.37
CA LYS A 228 26.57 -21.15 0.05
C LYS A 228 27.86 -20.86 -0.73
N MET A 229 27.75 -20.55 -2.02
CA MET A 229 28.94 -20.29 -2.83
C MET A 229 29.62 -19.01 -2.34
N GLY A 230 30.84 -19.15 -1.83
CA GLY A 230 31.59 -18.07 -1.19
C GLY A 230 32.14 -17.08 -2.20
N ASN A 231 32.50 -15.87 -1.75
CA ASN A 231 33.21 -14.92 -2.63
C ASN A 231 34.52 -15.51 -3.15
N GLU A 232 35.23 -16.27 -2.31
CA GLU A 232 36.47 -16.98 -2.68
C GLU A 232 36.23 -18.04 -3.77
N GLU A 233 35.08 -18.71 -3.77
CA GLU A 233 34.74 -19.71 -4.78
C GLU A 233 34.34 -19.05 -6.10
N ILE A 234 33.63 -17.92 -6.06
CA ILE A 234 33.30 -17.14 -7.26
C ILE A 234 34.58 -16.54 -7.87
N ASP A 235 35.44 -15.96 -7.03
CA ASP A 235 36.73 -15.40 -7.46
C ASP A 235 37.63 -16.51 -8.02
N LYS A 236 37.61 -17.70 -7.41
CA LYS A 236 38.30 -18.88 -7.94
C LYS A 236 37.74 -19.32 -9.29
N MET A 237 36.42 -19.44 -9.45
CA MET A 237 35.81 -19.74 -10.75
C MET A 237 36.17 -18.71 -11.83
N GLU A 238 36.28 -17.42 -11.47
CA GLU A 238 36.74 -16.38 -12.41
C GLU A 238 38.23 -16.52 -12.77
N VAL A 239 39.07 -16.94 -11.83
CA VAL A 239 40.49 -17.24 -12.08
C VAL A 239 40.62 -18.48 -12.96
N ASP A 240 39.92 -19.56 -12.63
CA ASP A 240 39.93 -20.82 -13.38
C ASP A 240 39.40 -20.61 -14.81
N ALA A 241 38.38 -19.75 -15.00
CA ALA A 241 37.88 -19.38 -16.32
C ALA A 241 38.91 -18.63 -17.20
N LYS A 242 40.02 -18.14 -16.65
CA LYS A 242 41.13 -17.56 -17.45
C LYS A 242 42.09 -18.61 -17.98
N ASP A 243 42.03 -19.84 -17.49
CA ASP A 243 42.82 -20.95 -18.02
C ASP A 243 42.35 -21.28 -19.45
N GLU A 244 43.30 -21.67 -20.30
CA GLU A 244 43.08 -22.11 -21.68
C GLU A 244 42.85 -23.63 -21.77
N GLY A 245 43.01 -24.36 -20.66
CA GLY A 245 42.74 -25.81 -20.57
C GLY A 245 41.25 -26.17 -20.44
N GLU A 246 40.97 -27.48 -20.45
CA GLU A 246 39.61 -28.06 -20.31
C GLU A 246 38.88 -27.58 -19.04
N ASP A 247 39.62 -27.37 -17.95
CA ASP A 247 39.10 -26.84 -16.68
C ASP A 247 38.60 -25.39 -16.83
N GLY A 248 39.29 -24.57 -17.63
CA GLY A 248 38.88 -23.19 -17.92
C GLY A 248 37.64 -23.13 -18.82
N GLU A 249 37.53 -24.01 -19.80
CA GLU A 249 36.32 -24.13 -20.62
C GLU A 249 35.11 -24.61 -19.79
N ALA A 250 35.33 -25.53 -18.86
CA ALA A 250 34.29 -25.99 -17.93
C ALA A 250 33.79 -24.86 -17.03
N ALA A 251 34.70 -24.09 -16.42
CA ALA A 251 34.36 -22.93 -15.60
C ALA A 251 33.59 -21.87 -16.42
N ARG A 252 34.02 -21.60 -17.67
CA ARG A 252 33.30 -20.70 -18.58
C ARG A 252 31.87 -21.17 -18.87
N ARG A 253 31.69 -22.46 -19.14
CA ARG A 253 30.36 -23.07 -19.34
C ARG A 253 29.47 -22.95 -18.11
N GLU A 254 29.97 -23.21 -16.91
CA GLU A 254 29.19 -23.08 -15.68
C GLU A 254 28.74 -21.64 -15.39
N ILE A 255 29.63 -20.68 -15.64
CA ILE A 255 29.32 -19.25 -15.54
C ILE A 255 28.24 -18.86 -16.56
N MET A 256 28.40 -19.27 -17.83
CA MET A 256 27.42 -18.98 -18.89
C MET A 256 26.06 -19.61 -18.64
N ASN A 257 26.05 -20.81 -18.04
CA ASN A 257 24.85 -21.49 -17.61
C ASN A 257 24.21 -20.83 -16.38
N GLY A 258 24.84 -19.85 -15.73
CA GLY A 258 24.29 -19.14 -14.57
C GLY A 258 24.35 -19.93 -13.27
N ALA A 259 25.36 -20.81 -13.08
CA ALA A 259 25.53 -21.58 -11.85
C ALA A 259 25.60 -20.69 -10.60
N ILE A 260 26.28 -19.55 -10.70
CA ILE A 260 26.35 -18.53 -9.64
C ILE A 260 24.95 -18.03 -9.29
N VAL A 261 24.16 -17.63 -10.29
CA VAL A 261 22.80 -17.11 -10.11
C VAL A 261 21.89 -18.17 -9.49
N ARG A 262 21.95 -19.42 -9.96
CA ARG A 262 21.19 -20.54 -9.36
C ARG A 262 21.54 -20.75 -7.88
N SER A 263 22.83 -20.70 -7.53
CA SER A 263 23.28 -20.85 -6.15
C SER A 263 22.77 -19.72 -5.24
N VAL A 264 22.79 -18.49 -5.76
CA VAL A 264 22.23 -17.32 -5.05
C VAL A 264 20.72 -17.45 -4.86
N ILE A 265 19.97 -17.85 -5.90
CA ILE A 265 18.51 -18.08 -5.80
C ILE A 265 18.22 -19.18 -4.76
N SER A 266 18.93 -20.31 -4.81
CA SER A 266 18.79 -21.38 -3.81
C SER A 266 19.07 -20.89 -2.39
N SER A 267 20.09 -20.04 -2.22
CA SER A 267 20.43 -19.45 -0.92
C SER A 267 19.37 -18.47 -0.44
N ALA A 268 18.81 -17.66 -1.34
CA ALA A 268 17.74 -16.71 -1.04
C ALA A 268 16.47 -17.43 -0.58
N VAL A 269 16.08 -18.49 -1.29
CA VAL A 269 14.90 -19.31 -0.96
C VAL A 269 15.08 -20.03 0.38
N LYS A 270 16.28 -20.53 0.69
CA LYS A 270 16.59 -21.12 2.00
C LYS A 270 16.51 -20.09 3.14
N ALA A 271 16.93 -18.85 2.90
CA ALA A 271 16.92 -17.80 3.90
C ALA A 271 15.53 -17.19 4.11
N LEU A 272 14.75 -17.05 3.02
CA LEU A 272 13.44 -16.41 3.03
C LEU A 272 12.45 -17.19 2.14
N PRO A 273 11.80 -18.23 2.69
CA PRO A 273 10.79 -19.01 1.97
C PRO A 273 9.44 -18.25 1.97
N GLN A 274 9.38 -17.13 1.24
CA GLN A 274 8.16 -16.32 1.10
C GLN A 274 7.80 -16.11 -0.37
N ILE A 275 6.51 -16.07 -0.68
CA ILE A 275 6.02 -15.84 -2.04
C ILE A 275 6.45 -14.49 -2.62
N SER A 276 6.56 -13.45 -1.79
CA SER A 276 7.02 -12.11 -2.18
C SER A 276 8.41 -12.14 -2.85
N LEU A 277 9.31 -13.00 -2.38
CA LEU A 277 10.62 -13.22 -3.00
C LEU A 277 10.47 -13.89 -4.37
N PHE A 278 9.70 -14.97 -4.46
CA PHE A 278 9.49 -15.67 -5.73
C PHE A 278 8.86 -14.76 -6.79
N THR A 279 7.84 -13.99 -6.43
CA THR A 279 7.21 -13.01 -7.34
C THR A 279 8.22 -11.95 -7.79
N SER A 280 9.00 -11.40 -6.85
CA SER A 280 10.01 -10.39 -7.16
C SER A 280 11.16 -10.93 -8.03
N LEU A 281 11.59 -12.18 -7.83
CA LEU A 281 12.64 -12.81 -8.63
C LEU A 281 12.11 -13.23 -10.01
N HIS A 282 10.88 -13.71 -10.10
CA HIS A 282 10.22 -14.01 -11.37
C HIS A 282 10.11 -12.76 -12.24
N GLU A 283 9.62 -11.64 -11.67
CA GLU A 283 9.54 -10.35 -12.37
C GLU A 283 10.93 -9.88 -12.85
N LEU A 284 11.95 -10.00 -12.00
CA LEU A 284 13.32 -9.66 -12.38
C LEU A 284 13.80 -10.53 -13.56
N LEU A 285 13.69 -11.85 -13.48
CA LEU A 285 14.15 -12.76 -14.53
C LEU A 285 13.38 -12.61 -15.85
N ALA A 286 12.08 -12.30 -15.78
CA ALA A 286 11.24 -12.08 -16.95
C ALA A 286 11.62 -10.78 -17.68
N THR A 287 11.92 -9.71 -16.93
CA THR A 287 12.24 -8.39 -17.51
C THR A 287 13.72 -8.20 -17.85
N TYR A 288 14.62 -8.95 -17.22
CA TYR A 288 16.06 -8.75 -17.40
C TYR A 288 16.51 -9.15 -18.82
N PRO A 289 17.31 -8.30 -19.51
CA PRO A 289 17.83 -8.62 -20.83
C PRO A 289 18.90 -9.71 -20.72
N CYS A 290 18.52 -10.95 -21.01
CA CYS A 290 19.40 -12.11 -21.07
C CYS A 290 18.94 -13.08 -22.17
N PRO A 291 19.81 -14.00 -22.64
CA PRO A 291 19.43 -15.01 -23.62
C PRO A 291 18.29 -15.90 -23.15
N GLN A 292 17.44 -16.32 -24.09
CA GLN A 292 16.24 -17.10 -23.76
C GLN A 292 16.58 -18.45 -23.09
N SER A 293 17.67 -19.11 -23.49
CA SER A 293 18.13 -20.37 -22.89
C SER A 293 18.44 -20.21 -21.41
N LEU A 294 19.24 -19.20 -21.06
CA LEU A 294 19.58 -18.89 -19.68
C LEU A 294 18.35 -18.48 -18.87
N ARG A 295 17.48 -17.64 -19.44
CA ARG A 295 16.22 -17.23 -18.79
C ARG A 295 15.37 -18.46 -18.44
N ASN A 296 15.15 -19.35 -19.39
CA ASN A 296 14.35 -20.56 -19.18
C ASN A 296 14.97 -21.44 -18.10
N ALA A 297 16.29 -21.71 -18.16
CA ALA A 297 16.98 -22.53 -17.17
C ALA A 297 16.92 -21.95 -15.74
N LEU A 298 16.99 -20.62 -15.59
CA LEU A 298 16.86 -19.95 -14.29
C LEU A 298 15.42 -19.96 -13.77
N LEU A 299 14.44 -19.77 -14.65
CA LEU A 299 13.03 -19.87 -14.30
C LEU A 299 12.67 -21.31 -13.90
N ASP A 300 13.12 -22.32 -14.65
CA ASP A 300 12.97 -23.75 -14.30
C ASP A 300 13.47 -24.03 -12.89
N HIS A 301 14.67 -23.55 -12.58
CA HIS A 301 15.26 -23.69 -11.24
C HIS A 301 14.44 -22.98 -10.16
N LEU A 302 13.98 -21.74 -10.43
CA LEU A 302 13.14 -20.98 -9.49
C LEU A 302 11.81 -21.70 -9.22
N PHE A 303 11.16 -22.23 -10.26
CA PHE A 303 9.90 -22.96 -10.11
C PHE A 303 10.11 -24.32 -9.43
N ALA A 304 11.20 -25.04 -9.69
CA ALA A 304 11.52 -26.27 -8.94
C ALA A 304 11.70 -25.99 -7.44
N LEU A 305 12.34 -24.86 -7.09
CA LEU A 305 12.44 -24.40 -5.71
C LEU A 305 11.09 -23.98 -5.11
N LEU A 306 10.23 -23.32 -5.90
CA LEU A 306 8.89 -22.94 -5.46
C LEU A 306 8.05 -24.16 -5.08
N HIS A 307 8.05 -25.21 -5.93
CA HIS A 307 7.31 -26.45 -5.66
C HIS A 307 7.82 -27.19 -4.42
N SER A 308 9.13 -27.18 -4.17
CA SER A 308 9.71 -27.86 -3.00
C SER A 308 9.54 -27.08 -1.70
N THR A 309 9.53 -25.75 -1.75
CA THR A 309 9.48 -24.90 -0.54
C THR A 309 8.09 -24.48 -0.13
N LEU A 310 7.22 -24.13 -1.09
CA LEU A 310 5.87 -23.63 -0.85
C LEU A 310 4.81 -24.47 -1.60
N PRO A 311 4.74 -25.80 -1.40
CA PRO A 311 3.76 -26.65 -2.08
C PRO A 311 2.32 -26.36 -1.66
N LEU A 312 2.13 -25.73 -0.50
CA LEU A 312 0.82 -25.48 0.10
C LEU A 312 0.28 -24.07 -0.09
N ASP A 313 1.09 -23.14 -0.57
CA ASP A 313 0.72 -21.73 -0.67
C ASP A 313 -0.13 -21.47 -1.93
N PRO A 314 -1.36 -20.93 -1.80
CA PRO A 314 -2.23 -20.65 -2.94
C PRO A 314 -1.61 -19.72 -3.99
N SER A 315 -0.84 -18.72 -3.54
CA SER A 315 -0.18 -17.76 -4.42
C SER A 315 0.98 -18.39 -5.19
N ALA A 316 1.70 -19.34 -4.59
CA ALA A 316 2.73 -20.13 -5.26
C ALA A 316 2.14 -21.01 -6.38
N ILE A 317 1.00 -21.66 -6.11
CA ILE A 317 0.28 -22.46 -7.12
C ILE A 317 -0.14 -21.58 -8.29
N LYS A 318 -0.68 -20.39 -8.03
CA LYS A 318 -1.03 -19.41 -9.07
C LYS A 318 0.19 -19.03 -9.92
N LEU A 319 1.30 -18.66 -9.27
CA LEU A 319 2.51 -18.26 -9.97
C LEU A 319 3.06 -19.38 -10.89
N SER A 320 3.01 -20.63 -10.42
CA SER A 320 3.41 -21.80 -11.22
C SER A 320 2.49 -22.04 -12.42
N ALA A 321 1.17 -22.01 -12.20
CA ALA A 321 0.20 -22.23 -13.26
C ALA A 321 0.28 -21.15 -14.35
N THR A 322 0.59 -19.91 -13.98
CA THR A 322 0.73 -18.79 -14.92
C THR A 322 2.10 -18.69 -15.59
N ARG A 323 3.02 -19.63 -15.35
CA ARG A 323 4.39 -19.61 -15.91
C ARG A 323 4.42 -19.45 -17.42
N ALA A 324 3.52 -20.15 -18.12
CA ALA A 324 3.48 -20.14 -19.59
C ALA A 324 2.81 -18.88 -20.15
N LEU A 325 2.16 -18.04 -19.32
CA LEU A 325 1.45 -16.84 -19.74
C LEU A 325 2.41 -15.64 -19.75
N THR A 326 3.21 -15.53 -20.82
CA THR A 326 4.13 -14.39 -21.01
C THR A 326 3.46 -13.23 -21.76
N PRO A 327 3.85 -11.96 -21.49
CA PRO A 327 3.37 -10.81 -22.25
C PRO A 327 3.77 -10.93 -23.73
N GLY A 328 2.80 -10.86 -24.64
CA GLY A 328 3.03 -10.97 -26.10
C GLY A 328 2.69 -12.33 -26.72
N LEU A 329 2.01 -13.21 -25.99
CA LEU A 329 1.40 -14.41 -26.59
C LEU A 329 0.07 -14.05 -27.24
N ASP A 330 -0.07 -14.41 -28.51
CA ASP A 330 -1.29 -14.23 -29.31
C ASP A 330 -1.67 -15.54 -30.02
N GLY A 331 -2.94 -15.67 -30.39
CA GLY A 331 -3.46 -16.80 -31.15
C GLY A 331 -3.46 -18.13 -30.39
N GLU A 332 -3.10 -19.23 -31.08
CA GLU A 332 -3.18 -20.59 -30.54
C GLU A 332 -2.31 -20.80 -29.29
N ALA A 333 -1.11 -20.22 -29.26
CA ALA A 333 -0.20 -20.34 -28.12
C ALA A 333 -0.78 -19.72 -26.83
N LEU A 334 -1.51 -18.61 -26.96
CA LEU A 334 -2.22 -18.00 -25.83
C LEU A 334 -3.36 -18.90 -25.34
N ILE A 335 -4.14 -19.46 -26.27
CA ILE A 335 -5.27 -20.34 -25.95
C ILE A 335 -4.78 -21.58 -25.20
N ASP A 336 -3.72 -22.22 -25.68
CA ASP A 336 -3.19 -23.43 -25.07
C ASP A 336 -2.54 -23.15 -23.70
N ALA A 337 -1.79 -22.05 -23.58
CA ALA A 337 -1.22 -21.62 -22.30
C ALA A 337 -2.32 -21.29 -21.27
N LEU A 338 -3.40 -20.61 -21.69
CA LEU A 338 -4.50 -20.24 -20.80
C LEU A 338 -5.33 -21.45 -20.39
N LYS A 339 -5.60 -22.39 -21.30
CA LYS A 339 -6.25 -23.67 -20.98
C LYS A 339 -5.43 -24.46 -19.98
N SER A 340 -4.12 -24.61 -20.22
CA SER A 340 -3.22 -25.33 -19.31
C SER A 340 -3.19 -24.67 -17.92
N ALA A 341 -3.10 -23.34 -17.85
CA ALA A 341 -3.13 -22.61 -16.59
C ALA A 341 -4.47 -22.79 -15.84
N ASN A 342 -5.59 -22.71 -16.56
CA ASN A 342 -6.92 -22.93 -16.01
C ASN A 342 -7.09 -24.36 -15.47
N GLU A 343 -6.64 -25.37 -16.21
CA GLU A 343 -6.72 -26.77 -15.80
C GLU A 343 -5.87 -27.06 -14.57
N GLN A 344 -4.64 -26.52 -14.50
CA GLN A 344 -3.77 -26.66 -13.33
C GLN A 344 -4.40 -26.03 -12.07
N LEU A 345 -4.95 -24.81 -12.19
CA LEU A 345 -5.63 -24.13 -11.09
C LEU A 345 -6.92 -24.85 -10.69
N ALA A 346 -7.75 -25.25 -11.65
CA ALA A 346 -8.98 -25.98 -11.43
C ALA A 346 -8.72 -27.31 -10.73
N HIS A 347 -7.67 -28.03 -11.14
CA HIS A 347 -7.24 -29.27 -10.49
C HIS A 347 -6.73 -29.02 -9.07
N ALA A 348 -5.97 -27.94 -8.83
CA ALA A 348 -5.51 -27.58 -7.50
C ALA A 348 -6.67 -27.24 -6.54
N VAL A 349 -7.67 -26.49 -7.02
CA VAL A 349 -8.91 -26.20 -6.26
C VAL A 349 -9.69 -27.49 -5.99
N ARG A 350 -9.77 -28.40 -6.96
CA ARG A 350 -10.50 -29.67 -6.83
C ARG A 350 -9.87 -30.62 -5.81
N ASN A 351 -8.55 -30.70 -5.77
CA ASN A 351 -7.84 -31.65 -4.93
C ASN A 351 -7.63 -31.14 -3.50
N ARG A 352 -7.78 -29.83 -3.25
CA ARG A 352 -7.75 -29.30 -1.89
C ARG A 352 -9.13 -29.34 -1.25
N GLY A 353 -9.30 -30.30 -0.34
CA GLY A 353 -10.44 -30.40 0.56
C GLY A 353 -10.56 -29.23 1.55
N GLU A 354 -11.70 -29.20 2.21
CA GLU A 354 -12.26 -28.12 3.04
C GLU A 354 -11.27 -27.47 4.03
N GLY A 355 -11.27 -26.13 4.08
CA GLY A 355 -10.49 -25.33 5.03
C GLY A 355 -10.15 -23.93 4.51
N HIS A 356 -9.54 -23.09 5.37
CA HIS A 356 -9.17 -21.70 5.04
C HIS A 356 -8.21 -21.60 3.83
N ALA A 357 -7.30 -22.57 3.66
CA ALA A 357 -6.39 -22.61 2.51
C ALA A 357 -7.09 -22.99 1.19
N GLY A 358 -8.16 -23.79 1.26
CA GLY A 358 -9.01 -24.10 0.11
C GLY A 358 -9.83 -22.88 -0.35
N GLU A 359 -10.37 -22.11 0.60
CA GLU A 359 -11.07 -20.86 0.29
C GLU A 359 -10.13 -19.80 -0.30
N ALA A 360 -8.91 -19.64 0.24
CA ALA A 360 -7.93 -18.72 -0.32
C ALA A 360 -7.55 -19.07 -1.77
N LEU A 361 -7.40 -20.36 -2.10
CA LEU A 361 -7.15 -20.81 -3.47
C LEU A 361 -8.37 -20.59 -4.39
N ALA A 362 -9.57 -20.79 -3.85
CA ALA A 362 -10.82 -20.50 -4.55
C ALA A 362 -10.99 -19.00 -4.87
N VAL A 363 -10.61 -18.11 -3.94
CA VAL A 363 -10.55 -16.66 -4.16
C VAL A 363 -9.56 -16.33 -5.28
N LEU A 364 -8.33 -16.86 -5.22
CA LEU A 364 -7.32 -16.59 -6.26
C LEU A 364 -7.71 -17.10 -7.63
N TYR A 365 -8.39 -18.26 -7.70
CA TYR A 365 -8.91 -18.78 -8.96
C TYR A 365 -10.06 -17.93 -9.51
N ALA A 366 -10.98 -17.50 -8.63
CA ALA A 366 -12.05 -16.56 -9.00
C ALA A 366 -11.49 -15.24 -9.55
N GLU A 367 -10.48 -14.67 -8.89
CA GLU A 367 -9.78 -13.46 -9.34
C GLU A 367 -9.09 -13.69 -10.70
N PHE A 368 -8.42 -14.82 -10.88
CA PHE A 368 -7.78 -15.17 -12.15
C PHE A 368 -8.79 -15.21 -13.31
N VAL A 369 -9.93 -15.89 -13.12
CA VAL A 369 -10.97 -15.94 -14.16
C VAL A 369 -11.56 -14.56 -14.43
N GLN A 370 -11.82 -13.76 -13.39
CA GLN A 370 -12.33 -12.40 -13.55
C GLN A 370 -11.35 -11.49 -14.30
N GLU A 371 -10.05 -11.55 -13.97
CA GLU A 371 -8.99 -10.79 -14.62
C GLU A 371 -8.94 -11.10 -16.12
N TRP A 372 -8.95 -12.38 -16.49
CA TRP A 372 -8.91 -12.79 -17.89
C TRP A 372 -10.20 -12.50 -18.65
N CYS A 373 -11.38 -12.62 -18.02
CA CYS A 373 -12.63 -12.20 -18.64
C CYS A 373 -12.73 -10.68 -18.83
N SER A 374 -12.01 -9.88 -18.03
CA SER A 374 -11.94 -8.42 -18.20
C SER A 374 -11.01 -7.97 -19.33
N LYS A 375 -10.08 -8.84 -19.75
CA LYS A 375 -9.17 -8.59 -20.88
C LYS A 375 -9.90 -8.81 -22.22
N ASP A 376 -9.36 -8.20 -23.27
CA ASP A 376 -9.85 -8.37 -24.64
C ASP A 376 -9.37 -9.71 -25.20
N ILE A 377 -10.12 -10.77 -24.91
CA ILE A 377 -9.89 -12.15 -25.37
C ILE A 377 -11.14 -12.68 -26.07
N ASP A 378 -10.98 -13.75 -26.87
CA ASP A 378 -12.07 -14.39 -27.60
C ASP A 378 -13.26 -14.76 -26.69
N GLU A 379 -14.48 -14.45 -27.14
CA GLU A 379 -15.71 -14.73 -26.39
C GLU A 379 -15.94 -16.23 -26.14
N SER A 380 -15.45 -17.09 -27.04
CA SER A 380 -15.45 -18.55 -26.87
C SER A 380 -14.53 -18.99 -25.70
N LEU A 381 -13.39 -18.32 -25.53
CA LEU A 381 -12.43 -18.57 -24.46
C LEU A 381 -12.96 -18.05 -23.11
N LYS A 382 -13.60 -16.87 -23.09
CA LYS A 382 -14.37 -16.39 -21.92
C LYS A 382 -15.44 -17.41 -21.51
N GLY A 383 -16.17 -17.96 -22.49
CA GLY A 383 -17.14 -19.02 -22.24
C GLY A 383 -16.56 -20.29 -21.65
N TYR A 384 -15.40 -20.74 -22.13
CA TYR A 384 -14.68 -21.85 -21.54
C TYR A 384 -14.28 -21.59 -20.07
N LEU A 385 -13.71 -20.42 -19.77
CA LEU A 385 -13.33 -20.08 -18.40
C LEU A 385 -14.54 -20.01 -17.46
N ILE A 386 -15.62 -19.33 -17.87
CA ILE A 386 -16.85 -19.20 -17.08
C ILE A 386 -17.50 -20.56 -16.82
N THR A 387 -17.53 -21.45 -17.82
CA THR A 387 -18.06 -22.81 -17.65
C THR A 387 -17.21 -23.66 -16.71
N SER A 388 -15.88 -23.55 -16.80
CA SER A 388 -14.97 -24.26 -15.90
C SER A 388 -15.16 -23.82 -14.44
N LEU A 389 -15.31 -22.51 -14.21
CA LEU A 389 -15.64 -21.93 -12.90
C LEU A 389 -16.99 -22.44 -12.38
N GLN A 390 -18.02 -22.43 -13.22
CA GLN A 390 -19.36 -22.90 -12.87
C GLN A 390 -19.36 -24.40 -12.49
N LEU A 391 -18.63 -25.23 -13.23
CA LEU A 391 -18.52 -26.67 -12.94
C LEU A 391 -17.82 -26.93 -11.60
N LEU A 392 -16.79 -26.16 -11.26
CA LEU A 392 -16.12 -26.25 -9.95
C LEU A 392 -17.05 -25.82 -8.82
N ALA A 393 -17.76 -24.70 -8.98
CA ALA A 393 -18.69 -24.20 -7.98
C ALA A 393 -19.87 -25.17 -7.71
N GLN A 394 -20.29 -25.95 -8.72
CA GLN A 394 -21.36 -26.95 -8.58
C GLN A 394 -20.90 -28.26 -7.95
N ARG A 395 -19.62 -28.63 -8.15
CA ARG A 395 -19.06 -29.92 -7.70
C ARG A 395 -18.45 -29.87 -6.30
N ALA A 396 -18.19 -28.69 -5.75
CA ALA A 396 -17.68 -28.46 -4.39
C ALA A 396 -18.74 -28.72 -3.29
N SER A 397 -19.31 -29.92 -3.25
CA SER A 397 -20.26 -30.39 -2.23
C SER A 397 -19.49 -31.10 -1.11
N PRO A 398 -19.73 -30.85 0.21
CA PRO A 398 -20.97 -30.36 0.83
C PRO A 398 -21.12 -28.83 1.04
N ALA A 399 -20.06 -28.01 0.96
CA ALA A 399 -20.15 -26.55 1.08
C ALA A 399 -19.39 -25.82 -0.05
N PRO A 400 -20.09 -25.21 -1.02
CA PRO A 400 -19.44 -24.48 -2.10
C PRO A 400 -18.80 -23.18 -1.57
N SER A 401 -17.58 -22.89 -2.02
CA SER A 401 -16.86 -21.67 -1.64
C SER A 401 -17.64 -20.41 -2.06
N PRO A 402 -17.90 -19.49 -1.14
CA PRO A 402 -18.58 -18.24 -1.43
C PRO A 402 -17.92 -17.43 -2.55
N ALA A 403 -16.58 -17.44 -2.63
CA ALA A 403 -15.84 -16.71 -3.65
C ALA A 403 -16.13 -17.21 -5.08
N LEU A 404 -16.14 -18.53 -5.31
CA LEU A 404 -16.43 -19.09 -6.65
C LEU A 404 -17.88 -18.81 -7.06
N LEU A 405 -18.82 -18.91 -6.11
CA LEU A 405 -20.22 -18.62 -6.37
C LEU A 405 -20.44 -17.14 -6.74
N ALA A 406 -19.88 -16.23 -5.95
CA ALA A 406 -19.97 -14.79 -6.21
C ALA A 406 -19.38 -14.43 -7.58
N ALA A 407 -18.20 -14.98 -7.92
CA ALA A 407 -17.57 -14.75 -9.20
C ALA A 407 -18.37 -15.33 -10.36
N THR A 408 -18.92 -16.53 -10.21
CA THR A 408 -19.77 -17.16 -11.23
C THR A 408 -21.00 -16.31 -11.51
N ILE A 409 -21.70 -15.82 -10.47
CA ILE A 409 -22.90 -14.98 -10.63
C ILE A 409 -22.55 -13.67 -11.33
N ARG A 410 -21.45 -12.99 -10.94
CA ARG A 410 -21.01 -11.73 -11.57
C ARG A 410 -20.69 -11.93 -13.05
N LEU A 411 -19.91 -12.95 -13.38
CA LEU A 411 -19.47 -13.20 -14.76
C LEU A 411 -20.61 -13.67 -15.66
N LEU A 412 -21.52 -14.51 -15.17
CA LEU A 412 -22.73 -14.87 -15.89
C LEU A 412 -23.64 -13.65 -16.12
N THR A 413 -23.71 -12.73 -15.16
CA THR A 413 -24.49 -11.49 -15.30
C THR A 413 -23.91 -10.57 -16.36
N SER A 414 -22.59 -10.35 -16.36
CA SER A 414 -21.95 -9.45 -17.33
C SER A 414 -21.86 -10.04 -18.74
N HIS A 415 -21.63 -11.34 -18.89
CA HIS A 415 -21.38 -11.98 -20.19
C HIS A 415 -22.57 -12.79 -20.73
N HIS A 416 -23.77 -12.71 -20.14
CA HIS A 416 -24.94 -13.52 -20.56
C HIS A 416 -25.27 -13.42 -22.06
N GLN A 417 -25.08 -12.24 -22.68
CA GLN A 417 -25.38 -12.03 -24.09
C GLN A 417 -24.35 -12.67 -25.02
N ALA A 418 -23.05 -12.53 -24.70
CA ALA A 418 -21.97 -13.10 -25.49
C ALA A 418 -21.92 -14.63 -25.37
N LEU A 419 -22.16 -15.16 -24.16
CA LEU A 419 -22.23 -16.60 -23.91
C LEU A 419 -23.40 -17.28 -24.63
N ARG A 420 -24.49 -16.55 -24.92
CA ARG A 420 -25.65 -17.08 -25.67
C ARG A 420 -25.30 -17.47 -27.11
N MET A 421 -24.27 -16.86 -27.69
CA MET A 421 -23.83 -17.13 -29.06
C MET A 421 -22.90 -18.35 -29.17
N HIS A 422 -22.26 -18.75 -28.07
CA HIS A 422 -21.18 -19.74 -28.07
C HIS A 422 -21.40 -20.95 -27.15
N LEU A 423 -22.39 -20.92 -26.24
CA LEU A 423 -22.79 -22.06 -25.41
C LEU A 423 -24.20 -22.55 -25.78
N PRO A 424 -24.53 -23.83 -25.50
CA PRO A 424 -25.87 -24.34 -25.73
C PRO A 424 -26.94 -23.51 -24.97
N PRO A 425 -28.14 -23.32 -25.56
CA PRO A 425 -29.23 -22.48 -25.03
C PRO A 425 -29.79 -22.94 -23.67
N SER A 426 -29.29 -24.05 -23.13
CA SER A 426 -29.72 -24.64 -21.88
C SER A 426 -29.16 -23.94 -20.63
N GLY A 427 -28.12 -23.09 -20.72
CA GLY A 427 -27.43 -22.52 -19.54
C GLY A 427 -27.46 -21.00 -19.33
N SER A 428 -27.69 -20.17 -20.36
CA SER A 428 -27.33 -18.72 -20.37
C SER A 428 -28.51 -17.73 -20.46
N THR A 429 -29.74 -18.16 -20.17
CA THR A 429 -30.90 -17.25 -20.12
C THR A 429 -30.86 -16.39 -18.85
N SER A 430 -31.24 -15.11 -18.93
CA SER A 430 -31.35 -14.18 -17.78
C SER A 430 -32.06 -14.82 -16.57
N GLU A 431 -33.18 -15.49 -16.81
CA GLU A 431 -33.94 -16.19 -15.76
C GLU A 431 -33.16 -17.34 -15.11
N LYS A 432 -32.29 -18.04 -15.84
CA LYS A 432 -31.51 -19.16 -15.29
C LYS A 432 -30.36 -18.64 -14.42
N VAL A 433 -29.76 -17.52 -14.78
CA VAL A 433 -28.76 -16.83 -13.95
C VAL A 433 -29.40 -16.39 -12.62
N LEU A 434 -30.60 -15.79 -12.68
CA LEU A 434 -31.36 -15.42 -11.48
C LEU A 434 -31.77 -16.65 -10.66
N ARG A 435 -32.27 -17.71 -11.28
CA ARG A 435 -32.59 -18.98 -10.58
C ARG A 435 -31.35 -19.58 -9.92
N PHE A 436 -30.19 -19.53 -10.56
CA PHE A 436 -28.93 -19.99 -9.99
C PHE A 436 -28.54 -19.15 -8.76
N ALA A 437 -28.56 -17.82 -8.86
CA ALA A 437 -28.27 -16.92 -7.74
C ALA A 437 -29.23 -17.11 -6.56
N ARG A 438 -30.54 -17.25 -6.82
CA ARG A 438 -31.58 -17.51 -5.80
C ARG A 438 -31.37 -18.87 -5.11
N LYS A 439 -31.09 -19.94 -5.88
CA LYS A 439 -30.86 -21.29 -5.34
C LYS A 439 -29.73 -21.33 -4.31
N HIS A 440 -28.64 -20.59 -4.56
CA HIS A 440 -27.46 -20.59 -3.70
C HIS A 440 -27.56 -19.64 -2.49
N THR A 441 -28.56 -18.76 -2.47
CA THR A 441 -28.86 -17.84 -1.34
C THR A 441 -30.08 -18.28 -0.51
N ALA A 442 -30.92 -19.19 -1.02
CA ALA A 442 -32.15 -19.66 -0.36
C ALA A 442 -31.98 -20.85 0.61
N LYS A 443 -30.86 -21.59 0.59
CA LYS A 443 -30.69 -22.77 1.47
C LYS A 443 -30.20 -22.37 2.87
N ASP A 444 -30.98 -22.72 3.90
CA ASP A 444 -30.80 -22.33 5.33
C ASP A 444 -29.56 -22.89 6.06
N ARG A 445 -28.65 -23.61 5.39
CA ARG A 445 -27.48 -24.25 6.04
C ARG A 445 -26.16 -24.08 5.28
N THR A 446 -25.99 -23.03 4.49
CA THR A 446 -24.75 -22.81 3.71
C THR A 446 -23.99 -21.56 4.17
N ILE A 447 -22.66 -21.67 4.24
CA ILE A 447 -21.71 -20.55 4.45
C ILE A 447 -21.97 -19.43 3.41
N ALA A 448 -22.45 -19.79 2.22
CA ALA A 448 -22.82 -18.86 1.15
C ALA A 448 -23.99 -17.92 1.51
N ARG A 449 -24.91 -18.31 2.41
CA ARG A 449 -26.02 -17.44 2.85
C ARG A 449 -25.55 -16.33 3.81
N ALA A 450 -24.53 -16.60 4.62
CA ALA A 450 -23.93 -15.60 5.50
C ALA A 450 -22.98 -14.64 4.76
N SER A 451 -22.48 -15.03 3.58
CA SER A 451 -21.44 -14.28 2.86
C SER A 451 -21.98 -13.05 2.10
N ALA A 452 -21.46 -11.86 2.45
CA ALA A 452 -21.75 -10.61 1.76
C ALA A 452 -21.43 -10.65 0.26
N ALA A 453 -20.33 -11.30 -0.15
CA ALA A 453 -19.88 -11.32 -1.54
C ALA A 453 -20.89 -11.99 -2.50
N VAL A 454 -21.54 -13.07 -2.04
CA VAL A 454 -22.56 -13.81 -2.81
C VAL A 454 -23.84 -12.99 -2.93
N TRP A 455 -24.25 -12.33 -1.86
CA TRP A 455 -25.42 -11.45 -1.86
C TRP A 455 -25.22 -10.23 -2.75
N LEU A 456 -24.07 -9.56 -2.69
CA LEU A 456 -23.74 -8.46 -3.60
C LEU A 456 -23.82 -8.90 -5.06
N ALA A 457 -23.28 -10.09 -5.38
CA ALA A 457 -23.37 -10.64 -6.73
C ALA A 457 -24.83 -10.94 -7.14
N ARG A 458 -25.67 -11.45 -6.24
CA ARG A 458 -27.11 -11.68 -6.50
C ARG A 458 -27.84 -10.35 -6.72
N LEU A 459 -27.59 -9.33 -5.91
CA LEU A 459 -28.21 -8.02 -6.04
C LEU A 459 -27.85 -7.40 -7.40
N ASP A 460 -26.56 -7.48 -7.79
CA ASP A 460 -26.10 -7.07 -9.12
C ASP A 460 -26.85 -7.78 -10.26
N ALA A 461 -27.06 -9.09 -10.12
CA ALA A 461 -27.81 -9.88 -11.09
C ALA A 461 -29.29 -9.48 -11.16
N GLU A 462 -29.97 -9.30 -10.02
CA GLU A 462 -31.38 -8.88 -9.97
C GLU A 462 -31.58 -7.46 -10.52
N TRP A 463 -30.60 -6.58 -10.34
CA TRP A 463 -30.62 -5.24 -10.94
C TRP A 463 -30.49 -5.26 -12.45
N VAL A 464 -29.52 -6.00 -12.98
CA VAL A 464 -29.20 -6.00 -14.42
C VAL A 464 -30.17 -6.86 -15.23
N LEU A 465 -30.64 -7.98 -14.66
CA LEU A 465 -31.42 -9.00 -15.37
C LEU A 465 -32.85 -9.16 -14.85
N GLY A 466 -33.14 -8.67 -13.64
CA GLY A 466 -34.42 -8.85 -12.96
C GLY A 466 -35.32 -7.62 -13.03
N SER A 467 -36.28 -7.53 -12.11
CA SER A 467 -37.16 -6.37 -11.95
C SER A 467 -36.73 -5.51 -10.75
N ALA A 468 -37.09 -4.23 -10.76
CA ALA A 468 -36.83 -3.32 -9.63
C ALA A 468 -37.39 -3.87 -8.30
N ASP A 469 -38.60 -4.43 -8.34
CA ASP A 469 -39.24 -5.06 -7.18
C ASP A 469 -38.50 -6.33 -6.72
N GLY A 470 -37.94 -7.10 -7.67
CA GLY A 470 -37.12 -8.27 -7.39
C GLY A 470 -35.78 -7.93 -6.73
N ALA A 471 -35.14 -6.84 -7.18
CA ALA A 471 -33.92 -6.33 -6.56
C ALA A 471 -34.17 -5.82 -5.14
N GLN A 472 -35.30 -5.13 -4.91
CA GLN A 472 -35.70 -4.64 -3.58
C GLN A 472 -35.98 -5.80 -2.61
N SER A 473 -36.73 -6.81 -3.05
CA SER A 473 -37.00 -8.01 -2.24
C SER A 473 -35.71 -8.78 -1.91
N ALA A 474 -34.80 -8.92 -2.87
CA ALA A 474 -33.50 -9.56 -2.63
C ALA A 474 -32.63 -8.76 -1.65
N TRP A 475 -32.75 -7.43 -1.64
CA TRP A 475 -32.02 -6.57 -0.72
C TRP A 475 -32.56 -6.67 0.71
N ASP A 476 -33.88 -6.77 0.88
CA ASP A 476 -34.50 -7.04 2.18
C ASP A 476 -34.07 -8.40 2.75
N GLU A 477 -34.05 -9.45 1.91
CA GLU A 477 -33.53 -10.77 2.29
C GLU A 477 -32.04 -10.72 2.69
N ALA A 478 -31.22 -9.99 1.94
CA ALA A 478 -29.77 -9.90 2.18
C ALA A 478 -29.46 -9.29 3.55
N ARG A 479 -30.20 -8.25 3.95
CA ARG A 479 -30.02 -7.55 5.24
C ARG A 479 -30.34 -8.42 6.46
N GLY A 480 -31.21 -9.42 6.30
CA GLY A 480 -31.52 -10.40 7.35
C GLY A 480 -30.64 -11.65 7.34
N ALA A 481 -29.88 -11.89 6.26
CA ALA A 481 -29.15 -13.15 6.06
C ALA A 481 -27.62 -13.02 6.14
N VAL A 482 -27.05 -11.83 5.87
CA VAL A 482 -25.59 -11.60 5.84
C VAL A 482 -25.05 -11.36 7.26
N GLU A 483 -23.96 -12.05 7.60
CA GLU A 483 -23.25 -11.92 8.87
C GLU A 483 -21.73 -11.81 8.62
N GLY A 484 -21.02 -10.98 9.37
CA GLY A 484 -19.56 -10.84 9.29
C GLY A 484 -19.06 -9.72 8.36
N GLU A 485 -17.88 -9.91 7.75
CA GLU A 485 -17.20 -8.91 6.93
C GLU A 485 -17.97 -8.57 5.64
N GLY A 486 -17.99 -7.29 5.26
CA GLY A 486 -18.67 -6.80 4.05
C GLY A 486 -20.17 -6.52 4.20
N LEU A 487 -20.72 -6.61 5.42
CA LEU A 487 -22.09 -6.20 5.73
C LEU A 487 -22.37 -4.76 5.29
N GLU A 488 -21.43 -3.85 5.53
CA GLU A 488 -21.53 -2.44 5.11
C GLU A 488 -21.85 -2.29 3.62
N HIS A 489 -21.19 -3.05 2.75
CA HIS A 489 -21.40 -2.98 1.32
C HIS A 489 -22.78 -3.46 0.90
N VAL A 490 -23.35 -4.46 1.58
CA VAL A 490 -24.71 -4.97 1.32
C VAL A 490 -25.76 -3.93 1.71
N TRP A 491 -25.57 -3.27 2.85
CA TRP A 491 -26.47 -2.19 3.31
C TRP A 491 -26.34 -0.92 2.45
N MET A 492 -25.19 -0.72 1.81
CA MET A 492 -24.89 0.44 0.96
C MET A 492 -25.11 0.20 -0.54
N TRP A 493 -25.43 -1.03 -0.97
CA TRP A 493 -25.49 -1.43 -2.38
C TRP A 493 -26.39 -0.55 -3.29
N GLY A 494 -27.54 -0.10 -2.78
CA GLY A 494 -28.47 0.78 -3.52
C GLY A 494 -28.05 2.26 -3.54
N VAL A 495 -27.19 2.68 -2.60
CA VAL A 495 -26.73 4.07 -2.44
C VAL A 495 -25.63 4.41 -3.44
N ASP A 496 -24.63 3.53 -3.57
CA ASP A 496 -23.47 3.74 -4.47
C ASP A 496 -23.87 3.78 -5.96
N ARG A 497 -25.06 3.28 -6.31
CA ARG A 497 -25.58 3.24 -7.69
C ARG A 497 -26.60 4.33 -8.02
N ALA A 498 -27.27 4.88 -7.01
CA ALA A 498 -28.09 6.09 -7.14
C ALA A 498 -27.25 7.36 -7.38
N GLU A 499 -25.94 7.32 -7.11
CA GLU A 499 -24.98 8.36 -7.53
C GLU A 499 -24.76 8.39 -9.05
N ALA A 500 -24.93 7.25 -9.75
CA ALA A 500 -24.68 7.09 -11.18
C ALA A 500 -25.91 7.38 -12.07
N SER A 501 -27.12 7.31 -11.52
CA SER A 501 -28.34 7.77 -12.21
C SER A 501 -28.63 9.24 -11.90
N ASP A 502 -29.37 9.90 -12.79
CA ASP A 502 -29.73 11.33 -12.73
C ASP A 502 -30.79 11.60 -11.64
N VAL A 503 -30.46 11.22 -10.40
CA VAL A 503 -31.28 11.43 -9.20
C VAL A 503 -31.18 12.89 -8.80
N ARG A 504 -32.34 13.53 -8.57
CA ARG A 504 -32.46 14.92 -8.11
C ARG A 504 -31.54 15.17 -6.92
N ALA A 505 -30.87 16.33 -6.90
CA ALA A 505 -29.88 16.72 -5.89
C ALA A 505 -30.38 16.54 -4.43
N GLU A 506 -31.68 16.72 -4.18
CA GLU A 506 -32.32 16.55 -2.88
C GLU A 506 -32.28 15.10 -2.36
N GLU A 507 -32.39 14.12 -3.25
CA GLU A 507 -32.42 12.70 -2.91
C GLU A 507 -30.98 12.16 -2.77
N ARG A 508 -30.02 12.73 -3.50
CA ARG A 508 -28.58 12.53 -3.26
C ARG A 508 -28.14 12.99 -1.87
N VAL A 509 -28.66 14.12 -1.37
CA VAL A 509 -28.37 14.60 -0.01
C VAL A 509 -28.95 13.67 1.05
N ARG A 510 -30.17 13.16 0.87
CA ARG A 510 -30.78 12.16 1.79
C ARG A 510 -30.01 10.85 1.80
N ILE A 511 -29.55 10.40 0.63
CA ILE A 511 -28.73 9.20 0.48
C ILE A 511 -27.36 9.37 1.17
N LEU A 512 -26.73 10.54 1.05
CA LEU A 512 -25.50 10.89 1.77
C LEU A 512 -25.72 11.03 3.28
N GLU A 513 -26.90 11.50 3.72
CA GLU A 513 -27.29 11.55 5.13
C GLU A 513 -27.49 10.14 5.71
N VAL A 514 -28.10 9.22 4.96
CA VAL A 514 -28.24 7.81 5.35
C VAL A 514 -26.89 7.08 5.33
N ARG A 515 -26.02 7.36 4.34
CA ARG A 515 -24.62 6.91 4.28
C ARG A 515 -23.83 7.39 5.48
N ALA A 516 -24.01 8.65 5.87
CA ALA A 516 -23.41 9.21 7.07
C ALA A 516 -23.97 8.53 8.33
N LEU A 517 -25.28 8.32 8.44
CA LEU A 517 -25.91 7.71 9.63
C LEU A 517 -25.53 6.23 9.80
N LEU A 518 -25.58 5.42 8.74
CA LEU A 518 -25.21 3.99 8.75
C LEU A 518 -23.70 3.80 8.91
N GLY A 519 -22.91 4.62 8.21
CA GLY A 519 -21.46 4.70 8.40
C GLY A 519 -21.10 5.13 9.83
N PHE A 520 -21.82 6.08 10.43
CA PHE A 520 -21.61 6.54 11.80
C PHE A 520 -21.92 5.49 12.86
N THR A 521 -22.96 4.66 12.66
CA THR A 521 -23.30 3.61 13.63
C THR A 521 -22.26 2.48 13.67
N PHE A 522 -21.58 2.20 12.56
CA PHE A 522 -20.53 1.18 12.48
C PHE A 522 -19.11 1.74 12.75
N MET A 523 -18.86 3.02 12.44
CA MET A 523 -17.59 3.74 12.68
C MET A 523 -17.43 4.33 14.09
N LEU A 524 -18.27 3.95 15.06
CA LEU A 524 -18.05 4.28 16.48
C LEU A 524 -16.88 3.50 17.12
N GLY A 525 -16.11 2.78 16.29
CA GLY A 525 -14.78 2.27 16.59
C GLY A 525 -13.61 3.18 16.22
N SER A 526 -13.75 4.41 15.67
CA SER A 526 -12.65 5.42 15.67
C SER A 526 -13.00 6.76 14.98
N ARG A 527 -12.98 7.83 15.79
CA ARG A 527 -12.76 9.29 15.52
C ARG A 527 -13.10 9.92 14.15
N VAL A 528 -14.27 10.58 14.11
CA VAL A 528 -14.68 11.95 13.64
C VAL A 528 -14.00 12.64 12.41
N ARG A 529 -14.80 13.19 11.46
CA ARG A 529 -15.08 14.65 11.19
C ARG A 529 -15.45 14.96 9.72
N LEU A 530 -16.63 15.60 9.49
CA LEU A 530 -16.95 16.75 8.59
C LEU A 530 -18.41 16.72 8.06
N ALA A 531 -19.30 17.54 8.63
CA ALA A 531 -20.64 17.77 8.06
C ALA A 531 -21.19 19.20 8.33
N GLY A 532 -20.31 20.19 8.52
CA GLY A 532 -20.71 21.54 8.96
C GLY A 532 -20.87 22.60 7.86
N LEU A 533 -20.66 22.30 6.57
CA LEU A 533 -20.47 23.34 5.56
C LEU A 533 -21.55 23.45 4.47
N THR A 534 -22.49 22.52 4.34
CA THR A 534 -23.41 22.50 3.19
C THR A 534 -24.83 22.99 3.48
N ARG A 535 -25.31 23.00 4.74
CA ARG A 535 -26.67 23.48 5.06
C ARG A 535 -26.83 24.99 5.27
N SER A 536 -25.74 25.78 5.33
CA SER A 536 -25.85 27.24 5.54
C SER A 536 -26.26 28.02 4.28
N ARG A 537 -26.20 27.41 3.09
CA ARG A 537 -26.49 28.10 1.83
C ARG A 537 -27.95 28.03 1.38
N GLU A 538 -28.71 27.02 1.81
CA GLU A 538 -30.08 26.80 1.31
C GLU A 538 -31.16 27.55 2.10
N PHE A 539 -30.91 27.90 3.37
CA PHE A 539 -31.92 28.61 4.17
C PHE A 539 -31.89 30.14 4.02
N ALA A 540 -30.83 30.71 3.42
CA ALA A 540 -30.70 32.16 3.24
C ALA A 540 -31.56 32.73 2.09
N ALA A 541 -32.23 31.87 1.30
CA ALA A 541 -33.01 32.29 0.13
C ALA A 541 -34.49 32.60 0.41
N LYS A 542 -34.99 32.39 1.65
CA LYS A 542 -36.40 32.64 2.00
C LYS A 542 -36.55 33.22 3.41
N SER A 543 -36.21 34.48 3.61
CA SER A 543 -36.97 35.37 4.51
C SER A 543 -36.44 36.80 4.44
N THR A 544 -37.34 37.71 4.08
CA THR A 544 -37.18 39.15 4.25
C THR A 544 -37.45 39.54 5.71
N SER A 545 -36.68 40.52 6.19
CA SER A 545 -36.88 41.35 7.39
C SER A 545 -36.28 40.90 8.74
N THR A 546 -35.28 41.70 9.16
CA THR A 546 -34.99 42.23 10.51
C THR A 546 -34.69 41.29 11.70
N VAL A 547 -33.41 40.88 11.77
CA VAL A 547 -32.54 40.50 12.93
C VAL A 547 -32.86 39.19 13.70
N PRO A 548 -31.84 38.33 14.00
CA PRO A 548 -31.24 37.30 13.16
C PRO A 548 -31.94 35.90 13.32
N PRO A 549 -32.70 35.38 12.33
CA PRO A 549 -33.51 34.17 12.48
C PRO A 549 -32.75 32.83 12.35
N ALA A 550 -31.44 32.84 12.10
CA ALA A 550 -30.72 31.66 11.62
C ALA A 550 -30.51 30.55 12.67
N VAL A 551 -30.37 30.88 13.96
CA VAL A 551 -30.07 29.88 15.01
C VAL A 551 -31.32 29.14 15.48
N VAL A 552 -32.45 29.84 15.63
CA VAL A 552 -33.72 29.25 16.10
C VAL A 552 -34.25 28.22 15.09
N ALA A 553 -34.21 28.54 13.79
CA ALA A 553 -34.63 27.60 12.74
C ALA A 553 -33.79 26.30 12.72
N VAL A 554 -32.49 26.39 13.02
CA VAL A 554 -31.59 25.23 13.09
C VAL A 554 -31.92 24.34 14.29
N VAL A 555 -32.22 24.95 15.44
CA VAL A 555 -32.64 24.26 16.66
C VAL A 555 -33.96 23.51 16.44
N ASP A 556 -34.95 24.16 15.83
CA ASP A 556 -36.25 23.57 15.56
C ASP A 556 -36.17 22.39 14.58
N ALA A 557 -35.34 22.51 13.54
CA ALA A 557 -35.06 21.41 12.61
C ALA A 557 -34.37 20.22 13.30
N ARG A 558 -33.50 20.49 14.29
CA ARG A 558 -32.85 19.43 15.08
C ARG A 558 -33.81 18.73 16.03
N ALA A 559 -34.66 19.47 16.73
CA ALA A 559 -35.71 18.90 17.57
C ALA A 559 -36.73 18.08 16.74
N ALA A 560 -37.09 18.54 15.54
CA ALA A 560 -37.96 17.80 14.62
C ALA A 560 -37.36 16.45 14.20
N ARG A 561 -36.05 16.39 13.93
CA ARG A 561 -35.34 15.13 13.65
C ARG A 561 -35.42 14.16 14.83
N VAL A 562 -35.18 14.62 16.05
CA VAL A 562 -35.24 13.79 17.26
C VAL A 562 -36.64 13.18 17.44
N ARG A 563 -37.70 13.99 17.23
CA ARG A 563 -39.08 13.50 17.26
C ARG A 563 -39.37 12.49 16.15
N HIS A 564 -38.87 12.72 14.94
CA HIS A 564 -38.99 11.77 13.84
C HIS A 564 -38.25 10.45 14.13
N ILE A 565 -37.09 10.49 14.79
CA ILE A 565 -36.39 9.26 15.22
C ILE A 565 -37.24 8.46 16.21
N ALA A 566 -37.88 9.14 17.16
CA ALA A 566 -38.75 8.50 18.13
C ALA A 566 -40.04 7.92 17.53
N GLN A 567 -40.62 8.58 16.52
CA GLN A 567 -41.89 8.19 15.90
C GLN A 567 -41.72 7.21 14.73
N GLY A 568 -40.62 7.32 13.99
CA GLY A 568 -40.37 6.53 12.77
C GLY A 568 -39.59 5.24 12.99
N TYR A 569 -38.96 5.06 14.15
CA TYR A 569 -38.11 3.90 14.45
C TYR A 569 -38.39 3.36 15.86
N LEU A 570 -37.95 2.12 16.14
CA LEU A 570 -37.95 1.50 17.49
C LEU A 570 -36.53 1.54 18.09
N PRO A 571 -35.98 2.72 18.46
CA PRO A 571 -34.60 2.86 18.93
C PRO A 571 -34.38 2.17 20.28
N SER A 572 -33.23 1.51 20.42
CA SER A 572 -32.75 0.95 21.69
C SER A 572 -32.12 2.04 22.58
N ALA A 573 -31.92 1.74 23.87
CA ALA A 573 -31.28 2.67 24.81
C ALA A 573 -29.88 3.12 24.37
N ARG A 574 -29.11 2.23 23.72
CA ARG A 574 -27.77 2.55 23.19
C ARG A 574 -27.82 3.55 22.03
N VAL A 575 -28.86 3.49 21.21
CA VAL A 575 -29.05 4.44 20.10
C VAL A 575 -29.32 5.83 20.68
N TRP A 576 -30.16 5.94 21.70
CA TRP A 576 -30.44 7.21 22.36
C TRP A 576 -29.23 7.81 23.08
N GLN A 577 -28.40 6.98 23.72
CA GLN A 577 -27.13 7.41 24.29
C GLN A 577 -26.20 8.02 23.24
N GLY A 578 -26.10 7.39 22.06
CA GLY A 578 -25.32 7.90 20.93
C GLY A 578 -25.88 9.22 20.36
N VAL A 579 -27.19 9.33 20.22
CA VAL A 579 -27.86 10.56 19.77
C VAL A 579 -27.62 11.71 20.76
N PHE A 580 -27.69 11.43 22.07
CA PHE A 580 -27.42 12.42 23.12
C PHE A 580 -25.97 12.94 23.06
N ALA A 581 -24.99 12.04 22.92
CA ALA A 581 -23.58 12.43 22.80
C ALA A 581 -23.30 13.29 21.55
N GLN A 582 -23.96 13.01 20.43
CA GLN A 582 -23.83 13.78 19.19
C GLN A 582 -24.40 15.20 19.33
N GLU A 583 -25.59 15.33 19.93
CA GLU A 583 -26.19 16.65 20.16
C GLU A 583 -25.40 17.45 21.21
N ALA A 584 -24.81 16.79 22.22
CA ALA A 584 -23.98 17.43 23.23
C ALA A 584 -22.67 17.98 22.63
N ALA A 585 -21.98 17.20 21.78
CA ALA A 585 -20.78 17.67 21.09
C ALA A 585 -21.09 18.79 20.07
N ALA A 586 -22.25 18.74 19.43
CA ALA A 586 -22.70 19.83 18.57
C ALA A 586 -23.08 21.09 19.36
N ALA A 587 -23.45 20.93 20.64
CA ALA A 587 -23.69 22.04 21.56
C ALA A 587 -22.45 22.83 21.89
N GLU A 588 -21.37 22.14 22.24
CA GLU A 588 -20.08 22.75 22.52
C GLU A 588 -19.56 23.56 21.31
N GLN A 589 -19.77 23.05 20.08
CA GLN A 589 -19.34 23.72 18.85
C GLN A 589 -20.18 24.96 18.50
N MET A 590 -21.46 25.00 18.87
CA MET A 590 -22.36 26.14 18.62
C MET A 590 -22.35 27.18 19.73
N ALA A 591 -22.06 26.78 20.97
CA ALA A 591 -21.85 27.69 22.11
C ALA A 591 -20.76 28.73 21.82
N ALA A 592 -19.75 28.38 21.01
CA ALA A 592 -18.71 29.28 20.55
C ALA A 592 -19.17 30.38 19.55
N ARG A 593 -20.40 30.31 19.02
CA ARG A 593 -20.84 31.15 17.88
C ARG A 593 -22.09 32.00 18.11
N SER A 594 -23.00 31.67 19.02
CA SER A 594 -24.04 32.53 19.64
C SER A 594 -25.22 31.69 20.17
N ALA A 595 -25.71 32.03 21.38
CA ALA A 595 -26.91 31.53 22.08
C ALA A 595 -26.85 30.10 22.71
N PRO A 596 -26.48 29.98 24.00
CA PRO A 596 -26.45 28.69 24.71
C PRO A 596 -27.83 28.07 24.97
N ASP A 597 -28.84 28.88 25.33
CA ASP A 597 -30.13 28.39 25.86
C ASP A 597 -31.05 27.70 24.84
N ALA A 598 -30.85 27.94 23.54
CA ALA A 598 -31.72 27.38 22.51
C ALA A 598 -31.44 25.89 22.28
N LEU A 599 -30.21 25.44 22.54
CA LEU A 599 -29.77 24.08 22.22
C LEU A 599 -30.04 23.08 23.35
N ASP A 600 -30.16 23.58 24.58
CA ASP A 600 -30.69 22.84 25.74
C ASP A 600 -32.02 22.18 25.41
N ARG A 601 -32.86 22.84 24.60
CA ARG A 601 -34.16 22.32 24.19
C ARG A 601 -34.03 21.03 23.40
N VAL A 602 -33.01 20.91 22.55
CA VAL A 602 -32.79 19.69 21.76
C VAL A 602 -32.32 18.55 22.66
N LEU A 603 -31.34 18.79 23.52
CA LEU A 603 -30.87 17.77 24.47
C LEU A 603 -31.94 17.36 25.48
N ALA A 604 -32.77 18.29 25.94
CA ALA A 604 -33.94 18.01 26.77
C ALA A 604 -34.94 17.11 26.03
N THR A 605 -35.22 17.36 24.74
CA THR A 605 -36.09 16.46 23.96
C THR A 605 -35.48 15.07 23.78
N VAL A 606 -34.17 14.95 23.62
CA VAL A 606 -33.48 13.64 23.57
C VAL A 606 -33.58 12.93 24.92
N TYR A 607 -33.35 13.64 26.02
CA TYR A 607 -33.49 13.12 27.38
C TYR A 607 -34.92 12.60 27.65
N GLU A 608 -35.95 13.33 27.25
CA GLU A 608 -37.35 12.92 27.43
C GLU A 608 -37.72 11.63 26.69
N GLN A 609 -37.13 11.40 25.52
CA GLN A 609 -37.32 10.15 24.75
C GLN A 609 -36.45 9.02 25.30
N TRP A 610 -35.20 9.32 25.68
CA TRP A 610 -34.26 8.35 26.19
C TRP A 610 -34.67 7.80 27.56
N ARG A 611 -35.15 8.65 28.47
CA ARG A 611 -35.55 8.24 29.82
C ARG A 611 -36.68 7.21 29.86
N GLN A 612 -37.49 7.14 28.81
CA GLN A 612 -38.57 6.14 28.68
C GLN A 612 -38.02 4.73 28.41
N LYS A 613 -36.78 4.61 27.93
CA LYS A 613 -36.11 3.34 27.63
C LYS A 613 -35.03 3.00 28.66
N ASP A 614 -34.23 3.97 29.07
CA ASP A 614 -33.18 3.82 30.08
C ASP A 614 -33.13 5.09 30.95
N GLY A 615 -33.89 5.07 32.05
CA GLY A 615 -33.99 6.20 32.96
C GLY A 615 -32.73 6.43 33.79
N VAL A 616 -31.93 5.39 34.05
CA VAL A 616 -30.69 5.50 34.83
C VAL A 616 -29.59 6.15 33.99
N GLY A 617 -29.32 5.62 32.80
CA GLY A 617 -28.32 6.15 31.88
C GLY A 617 -28.63 7.58 31.44
N ALA A 618 -29.88 7.84 31.04
CA ALA A 618 -30.31 9.15 30.59
C ALA A 618 -30.14 10.23 31.67
N THR A 619 -30.49 9.92 32.92
CA THR A 619 -30.43 10.88 34.04
C THR A 619 -28.99 11.22 34.41
N VAL A 620 -28.10 10.22 34.45
CA VAL A 620 -26.69 10.43 34.82
C VAL A 620 -25.95 11.24 33.74
N GLU A 621 -26.14 10.94 32.45
CA GLU A 621 -25.47 11.69 31.38
C GLU A 621 -26.01 13.12 31.23
N TRP A 622 -27.32 13.32 31.39
CA TRP A 622 -27.90 14.67 31.37
C TRP A 622 -27.44 15.51 32.55
N ALA A 623 -27.42 14.94 33.77
CA ALA A 623 -26.90 15.62 34.95
C ALA A 623 -25.39 15.93 34.83
N ARG A 624 -24.60 15.02 34.25
CA ARG A 624 -23.16 15.25 33.98
C ARG A 624 -22.95 16.40 33.00
N TRP A 625 -23.72 16.43 31.92
CA TRP A 625 -23.63 17.51 30.94
C TRP A 625 -24.00 18.88 31.57
N LEU A 626 -25.07 18.95 32.36
CA LEU A 626 -25.46 20.16 33.09
C LEU A 626 -24.39 20.61 34.09
N LEU A 627 -23.72 19.66 34.77
CA LEU A 627 -22.63 19.95 35.69
C LEU A 627 -21.43 20.58 34.99
N ALA A 628 -21.02 20.00 33.84
CA ALA A 628 -19.91 20.51 33.03
C ALA A 628 -20.15 21.93 32.47
N HIS A 629 -21.42 22.34 32.35
CA HIS A 629 -21.81 23.66 31.88
C HIS A 629 -22.15 24.65 33.02
N GLY A 630 -21.69 24.36 34.25
CA GLY A 630 -21.83 25.26 35.40
C GLY A 630 -23.22 25.30 36.05
N ARG A 631 -24.14 24.40 35.68
CA ARG A 631 -25.54 24.36 36.16
C ARG A 631 -25.75 23.28 37.22
N ALA A 632 -24.96 23.34 38.28
CA ALA A 632 -24.94 22.33 39.34
C ALA A 632 -26.30 22.16 40.08
N LEU A 633 -27.06 23.25 40.26
CA LEU A 633 -28.38 23.21 40.90
C LEU A 633 -29.39 22.42 40.06
N GLU A 634 -29.39 22.62 38.75
CA GLU A 634 -30.30 21.93 37.84
C GLU A 634 -29.93 20.46 37.66
N ALA A 635 -28.63 20.15 37.63
CA ALA A 635 -28.15 18.76 37.64
C ALA A 635 -28.63 18.02 38.90
N LYS A 636 -28.55 18.66 40.07
CA LYS A 636 -29.06 18.12 41.34
C LYS A 636 -30.58 17.91 41.29
N ASP A 637 -31.32 18.87 40.74
CA ASP A 637 -32.78 18.77 40.61
C ASP A 637 -33.22 17.67 39.63
N VAL A 638 -32.46 17.40 38.57
CA VAL A 638 -32.71 16.29 37.65
C VAL A 638 -32.53 14.95 38.36
N VAL A 639 -31.46 14.78 39.15
CA VAL A 639 -31.19 13.57 39.92
C VAL A 639 -32.24 13.35 41.02
N LEU A 640 -32.64 14.42 41.73
CA LEU A 640 -33.69 14.36 42.74
C LEU A 640 -35.06 13.99 42.14
N ARG A 641 -35.41 14.61 41.00
CA ARG A 641 -36.66 14.30 40.29
C ARG A 641 -36.68 12.87 39.76
N ALA A 642 -35.54 12.32 39.34
CA ALA A 642 -35.45 10.93 38.90
C ALA A 642 -35.88 9.93 39.99
N GLY A 643 -35.60 10.22 41.26
CA GLY A 643 -36.05 9.40 42.39
C GLY A 643 -37.58 9.35 42.57
N SER A 644 -38.34 10.28 41.99
CA SER A 644 -39.81 10.32 42.11
C SER A 644 -40.55 9.44 41.11
N TRP A 645 -39.92 9.04 40.00
CA TRP A 645 -40.53 8.22 38.94
C TRP A 645 -39.74 6.96 38.58
N LEU A 646 -38.52 6.78 39.08
CA LEU A 646 -37.74 5.54 38.95
C LEU A 646 -38.07 4.55 40.07
N ALA A 647 -37.90 3.25 39.78
CA ALA A 647 -37.98 2.20 40.80
C ALA A 647 -36.88 2.39 41.87
N SER A 648 -37.13 1.92 43.09
CA SER A 648 -36.22 2.14 44.24
C SER A 648 -34.80 1.59 44.04
N GLY A 649 -34.63 0.54 43.22
CA GLY A 649 -33.31 0.02 42.84
C GLY A 649 -32.56 0.93 41.86
N ASP A 650 -33.25 1.41 40.84
CA ASP A 650 -32.71 2.30 39.82
C ASP A 650 -32.40 3.70 40.36
N ALA A 651 -33.22 4.20 41.29
CA ALA A 651 -32.98 5.46 41.99
C ALA A 651 -31.67 5.42 42.80
N ARG A 652 -31.40 4.31 43.50
CA ARG A 652 -30.14 4.09 44.24
C ARG A 652 -28.94 4.00 43.29
N GLU A 653 -29.11 3.39 42.12
CA GLU A 653 -28.07 3.28 41.12
C GLU A 653 -27.75 4.64 40.46
N VAL A 654 -28.76 5.47 40.19
CA VAL A 654 -28.56 6.86 39.78
C VAL A 654 -27.80 7.63 40.85
N GLU A 655 -28.17 7.54 42.12
CA GLU A 655 -27.48 8.23 43.21
C GLU A 655 -26.02 7.78 43.35
N ARG A 656 -25.76 6.47 43.23
CA ARG A 656 -24.40 5.91 43.25
C ARG A 656 -23.56 6.41 42.08
N ARG A 657 -24.10 6.40 40.85
CA ARG A 657 -23.39 6.89 39.66
C ARG A 657 -23.20 8.40 39.68
N TRP A 658 -24.16 9.14 40.21
CA TRP A 658 -24.05 10.59 40.37
C TRP A 658 -22.95 10.97 41.37
N LYS A 659 -22.86 10.28 42.52
CA LYS A 659 -21.76 10.47 43.48
C LYS A 659 -20.39 10.27 42.81
N MET A 660 -20.23 9.21 42.01
CA MET A 660 -18.99 9.00 41.26
C MET A 660 -18.66 10.11 40.24
N VAL A 661 -19.67 10.78 39.69
CA VAL A 661 -19.47 11.90 38.75
C VAL A 661 -19.09 13.19 39.48
N VAL A 662 -19.68 13.43 40.65
CA VAL A 662 -19.36 14.61 41.49
C VAL A 662 -17.98 14.47 42.15
N ASP A 663 -17.61 13.24 42.54
CA ASP A 663 -16.33 12.95 43.20
C ASP A 663 -15.17 12.74 42.21
N ALA A 664 -15.41 12.81 40.90
CA ALA A 664 -14.36 12.69 39.89
C ALA A 664 -13.49 13.97 39.86
N PRO A 665 -12.15 13.87 39.97
CA PRO A 665 -11.28 15.04 39.89
C PRO A 665 -11.36 15.66 38.49
N GLU A 666 -11.45 17.00 38.41
CA GLU A 666 -11.38 17.76 37.15
C GLU A 666 -10.07 17.42 36.41
N SER A 667 -10.13 16.47 35.47
CA SER A 667 -9.02 16.18 34.57
C SER A 667 -9.06 17.18 33.42
N GLU A 668 -7.99 17.96 33.34
CA GLU A 668 -7.62 18.85 32.24
C GLU A 668 -7.99 18.28 30.85
N GLU A 669 -8.88 18.99 30.13
CA GLU A 669 -8.85 19.12 28.66
C GLU A 669 -9.10 20.57 28.26
#